data_AF-A0A0F9YPE7-F1
#
_entry.id   AF-A0A0F9YPE7-F1
#
_cell.length_a   1.000
_cell.length_b   1.000
_cell.length_c   1.000
_cell.angle_alpha   90.00
_cell.angle_beta   90.00
_cell.angle_gamma   90.00
#
_symmetry.space_group_name_H-M   'P 1'
#
loop_
_entity.id
_entity.type
_entity.pdbx_description
1 polymer ?
#
loop_
_entity_poly.entity_id
_entity_poly.type
_entity_poly.pdbx_seq_one_letter_code
_entity_poly.pdbx_strand_id
1 'polypeptide(L)'
;MDEKGLNPNINETFEIKPHQKWICDYLDRLNEKEKICSDAVIPSNLIIGALIAIHNKEKNPDWMAQSAHSYREIFYWLGGKRDKGVFFKIKSFSYGWLHKLGIRNKAIERIVNYKINSQNKKKIEYVLQVLHEQKRAEIIANTLYKIYLAFTKISHHFAKKDSRKDTIKIFRQLGIIVDEKNFPTNDNFIDLVRIFENVLRESSLDPLKIHENIDLFIKERNKDAPYLRLLFSLNYDAKRFFFYQADENWLSWLWKNGFLDNIKKKAENSNQYSFRMPELNYLVKVTEKKPVEVIEIIKSIEISGQNFNPEVVDRFLWIARSLPVDKVGELVEGGRIGKWIYLMHAYNFRKSGYEFMEIIKNIEKAKEYKALLGLAKSLLSIKKEIKNDTESFGEDNPFYIADLDASGVFSALADIDNDEHTESALILTVEKLSEIVKLGGVNNEKVFDYQDLFSLLDVDIFTLEVEESGGISYRQDVKNLVATIKKLIERTIGNNCGDEKKARKMFEHINNLSSCRSSWRIKLFALSQCPEVFKRELKEAFFRVFIDDYYQIEGGTEYKKTLGTAFYVLEKTDRQKYIDKVFEFFSKKDAEKENDKEVWHRRTGWEILSVIYSIGLLNKEYENKCEQVFGKKPKKDYEPEPVIGETRGGTVIDRSPFELAGFSPDQIAVNLKSEWTVKKIADLYKNDDFLRPRNAEGLGDALKEDIKVRTTEYLENINKFFDREKMHSHYVYSILRGIDDILRNKQQLKPEQIKQIFDFFKIIISSGKKEAFIAEKSENGWLADWITVCRTMTDILLYTTENKETRKEIHSDHKEFIKNCIAYLLTITQSLSAEEEKPEYGELYTVAINSVRGRAYELLVVFTENDGNVLSDDVKSIFKKTLKDNSLAVRFVIGRYLATLYFRDKDFVKGLFSDIFTIKNSDKKDVYLATWEGYLSSSLYGELFNELKEYYVNAINFNPEEYTKRKYYKGLDEALAIHLALAFIYLDLKIGDPLFEEFWKAENTKRQEEFISFIGQKCFSRNNFEYGEEDKFDRNKMIEFWNWALNKKLNPKILSGFGFWVNPKKEIIDDNLLADKIAETMEQSDGDIDWDYGIIERLLKFAEKNKEKTLQIIKNYFLDKDNNLNQHRRVPMFSTDNEIKEALKYIYNNSDSEVKEKVEALIGLLIEKGSDMFWGLKEIINKSNL
;
A
#
# COMPACT_ATOMS: atom_id res chain seq x y z
N MET A 1 35.04 -46.90 32.04
CA MET A 1 33.80 -47.02 32.82
C MET A 1 32.65 -46.90 31.86
N ASP A 2 32.11 -48.07 31.56
CA ASP A 2 30.89 -48.52 30.90
C ASP A 2 29.98 -47.56 30.12
N GLU A 3 29.65 -48.06 28.92
CA GLU A 3 28.53 -47.74 28.05
C GLU A 3 27.18 -47.88 28.77
N LYS A 4 26.76 -46.85 29.51
CA LYS A 4 25.35 -46.54 29.73
C LYS A 4 25.18 -45.02 29.69
N GLY A 5 25.05 -44.52 28.47
CA GLY A 5 24.77 -43.11 28.19
C GLY A 5 23.48 -42.66 28.87
N LEU A 6 23.58 -41.52 29.55
CA LEU A 6 22.46 -40.65 29.85
C LEU A 6 21.64 -40.49 28.56
N ASN A 7 20.42 -41.00 28.57
CA ASN A 7 19.43 -40.69 27.55
C ASN A 7 18.64 -39.49 28.09
N PRO A 8 18.99 -38.23 27.76
CA PRO A 8 18.10 -37.12 28.04
C PRO A 8 16.84 -37.32 27.19
N ASN A 9 15.66 -37.05 27.76
CA ASN A 9 14.43 -36.96 26.97
C ASN A 9 14.63 -35.84 25.92
N ILE A 10 14.82 -36.20 24.64
CA ILE A 10 15.10 -35.29 23.50
C ILE A 10 13.85 -34.50 23.04
N ASN A 11 12.94 -34.14 23.96
CA ASN A 11 11.70 -33.44 23.59
C ASN A 11 11.57 -32.00 24.15
N GLU A 12 12.56 -31.50 24.92
CA GLU A 12 12.67 -30.06 25.22
C GLU A 12 13.82 -29.48 24.40
N THR A 13 13.50 -28.69 23.38
CA THR A 13 14.49 -27.95 22.57
C THR A 13 15.17 -26.90 23.45
N PHE A 14 16.43 -27.12 23.82
CA PHE A 14 17.26 -26.13 24.50
C PHE A 14 17.59 -24.97 23.55
N GLU A 15 17.03 -23.79 23.80
CA GLU A 15 17.22 -22.59 23.00
C GLU A 15 18.20 -21.62 23.68
N ILE A 16 19.25 -21.22 22.97
CA ILE A 16 20.23 -20.21 23.44
C ILE A 16 19.71 -18.79 23.17
N LYS A 17 19.98 -17.86 24.08
CA LYS A 17 19.58 -16.45 23.91
C LYS A 17 20.38 -15.79 22.76
N PRO A 18 19.83 -14.77 22.08
CA PRO A 18 20.52 -14.08 20.97
C PRO A 18 21.93 -13.59 21.32
N HIS A 19 22.13 -13.03 22.52
CA HIS A 19 23.45 -12.56 22.95
C HIS A 19 24.44 -13.72 23.22
N GLN A 20 23.95 -14.90 23.63
CA GLN A 20 24.77 -16.10 23.80
C GLN A 20 25.19 -16.67 22.44
N LYS A 21 24.30 -16.61 21.44
CA LYS A 21 24.63 -16.96 20.05
C LYS A 21 25.73 -16.05 19.50
N TRP A 22 25.66 -14.75 19.76
CA TRP A 22 26.74 -13.81 19.42
C TRP A 22 28.06 -14.18 20.10
N ILE A 23 28.06 -14.49 21.41
CA ILE A 23 29.28 -14.92 22.14
C ILE A 23 29.88 -16.18 21.52
N CYS A 24 29.05 -17.17 21.18
CA CYS A 24 29.48 -18.39 20.51
C CYS A 24 30.18 -18.09 19.19
N ASP A 25 29.56 -17.30 18.31
CA ASP A 25 30.13 -16.92 17.03
C ASP A 25 31.43 -16.12 17.20
N TYR A 26 31.46 -15.13 18.10
CA TYR A 26 32.63 -14.33 18.41
C TYR A 26 33.82 -15.18 18.86
N LEU A 27 33.61 -16.08 19.83
CA LEU A 27 34.68 -16.95 20.35
C LEU A 27 35.15 -17.96 19.29
N ASP A 28 34.26 -18.48 18.47
CA ASP A 28 34.63 -19.40 17.38
C ASP A 28 35.47 -18.68 16.32
N ARG A 29 35.15 -17.43 15.95
CA ARG A 29 35.97 -16.63 15.02
C ARG A 29 37.29 -16.19 15.63
N LEU A 30 37.31 -15.82 16.91
CA LEU A 30 38.53 -15.52 17.62
C LEU A 30 39.44 -16.75 17.68
N ASN A 31 38.87 -17.94 17.87
CA ASN A 31 39.59 -19.21 17.79
C ASN A 31 40.10 -19.51 16.37
N GLU A 32 39.31 -19.24 15.34
CA GLU A 32 39.73 -19.42 13.94
C GLU A 32 41.01 -18.63 13.65
N LYS A 33 41.08 -17.39 14.16
CA LYS A 33 42.19 -16.44 13.99
C LYS A 33 43.39 -16.72 14.89
N GLU A 34 43.19 -16.81 16.20
CA GLU A 34 44.28 -16.90 17.19
C GLU A 34 44.57 -18.33 17.67
N LYS A 35 43.82 -19.33 17.18
CA LYS A 35 43.96 -20.76 17.56
C LYS A 35 43.95 -20.98 19.07
N ILE A 36 42.98 -20.33 19.72
CA ILE A 36 42.82 -20.33 21.18
C ILE A 36 42.37 -21.70 21.73
N CYS A 37 41.88 -22.62 20.90
CA CYS A 37 41.51 -23.99 21.24
C CYS A 37 42.24 -24.96 20.31
N SER A 38 42.45 -26.20 20.74
CA SER A 38 42.99 -27.24 19.84
C SER A 38 42.02 -27.49 18.68
N ASP A 39 42.52 -27.97 17.53
CA ASP A 39 41.71 -28.16 16.31
C ASP A 39 40.46 -29.05 16.48
N ALA A 40 40.38 -29.86 17.55
CA ALA A 40 39.23 -30.70 17.88
C ALA A 40 38.18 -30.03 18.79
N VAL A 41 38.41 -28.81 19.27
CA VAL A 41 37.56 -28.13 20.27
C VAL A 41 37.03 -26.82 19.70
N ILE A 42 35.70 -26.72 19.63
CA ILE A 42 34.97 -25.52 19.20
C ILE A 42 34.44 -24.81 20.45
N PRO A 43 34.84 -23.54 20.73
CA PRO A 43 34.39 -22.79 21.90
C PRO A 43 32.87 -22.77 22.09
N SER A 44 32.08 -22.62 21.03
CA SER A 44 30.61 -22.62 21.11
C SER A 44 30.05 -23.94 21.67
N ASN A 45 30.64 -25.09 21.35
CA ASN A 45 30.23 -26.38 21.95
C ASN A 45 30.48 -26.40 23.46
N LEU A 46 31.55 -25.76 23.94
CA LEU A 46 31.81 -25.63 25.38
C LEU A 46 30.79 -24.71 26.05
N ILE A 47 30.45 -23.57 25.43
CA ILE A 47 29.41 -22.66 25.95
C ILE A 47 28.05 -23.36 26.01
N ILE A 48 27.64 -24.00 24.91
CA ILE A 48 26.36 -24.72 24.84
C ILE A 48 26.33 -25.83 25.89
N GLY A 49 27.40 -26.63 26.02
CA GLY A 49 27.50 -27.64 27.07
C GLY A 49 27.42 -27.06 28.48
N ALA A 50 28.03 -25.90 28.72
CA ALA A 50 27.97 -25.20 30.00
C ALA A 50 26.54 -24.73 30.34
N LEU A 51 25.82 -24.21 29.35
CA LEU A 51 24.44 -23.73 29.51
C LEU A 51 23.45 -24.89 29.66
N ILE A 52 23.64 -26.01 28.95
CA ILE A 52 22.84 -27.23 29.12
C ILE A 52 22.99 -27.78 30.54
N ALA A 53 24.20 -27.74 31.11
CA ALA A 53 24.41 -28.13 32.51
C ALA A 53 23.63 -27.22 33.47
N ILE A 54 23.64 -25.90 33.25
CA ILE A 54 22.85 -24.93 34.02
C ILE A 54 21.34 -25.20 33.90
N HIS A 55 20.85 -25.47 32.69
CA HIS A 55 19.45 -25.76 32.43
C HIS A 55 18.98 -27.03 33.17
N ASN A 56 19.85 -28.04 33.27
CA ASN A 56 19.58 -29.30 33.96
C ASN A 56 19.95 -29.31 35.45
N LYS A 57 20.10 -28.14 36.09
CA LYS A 57 20.56 -28.01 37.49
C LYS A 57 19.74 -28.82 38.51
N GLU A 58 18.46 -29.03 38.27
CA GLU A 58 17.58 -29.81 39.18
C GLU A 58 17.77 -31.32 39.04
N LYS A 59 18.27 -31.79 37.89
CA LYS A 59 18.45 -33.20 37.56
C LYS A 59 19.89 -33.68 37.71
N ASN A 60 20.84 -32.78 37.95
CA ASN A 60 22.27 -33.07 37.98
C ASN A 60 22.95 -32.35 39.16
N PRO A 61 23.28 -33.04 40.27
CA PRO A 61 23.87 -32.39 41.45
C PRO A 61 25.28 -31.81 41.19
N ASP A 62 25.98 -32.28 40.15
CA ASP A 62 27.33 -31.79 39.78
C ASP A 62 27.30 -30.71 38.69
N TRP A 63 26.11 -30.16 38.37
CA TRP A 63 25.93 -29.23 37.26
C TRP A 63 26.87 -28.01 37.32
N MET A 64 27.14 -27.45 38.50
CA MET A 64 28.04 -26.30 38.66
C MET A 64 29.47 -26.67 38.30
N ALA A 65 29.95 -27.83 38.75
CA ALA A 65 31.31 -28.29 38.47
C ALA A 65 31.48 -28.58 36.98
N GLN A 66 30.47 -29.21 36.35
CA GLN A 66 30.45 -29.50 34.92
C GLN A 66 30.39 -28.22 34.07
N SER A 67 29.49 -27.29 34.40
CA SER A 67 29.38 -25.98 33.72
C SER A 67 30.66 -25.15 33.88
N ALA A 68 31.20 -25.08 35.12
CA ALA A 68 32.45 -24.39 35.39
C ALA A 68 33.63 -25.01 34.64
N HIS A 69 33.65 -26.33 34.48
CA HIS A 69 34.68 -27.01 33.70
C HIS A 69 34.61 -26.57 32.24
N SER A 70 33.44 -26.56 31.62
CA SER A 70 33.25 -26.10 30.23
C SER A 70 33.68 -24.64 30.03
N TYR A 71 33.24 -23.71 30.87
CA TYR A 71 33.68 -22.30 30.78
C TYR A 71 35.18 -22.14 31.01
N ARG A 72 35.75 -22.88 31.97
CA ARG A 72 37.18 -22.86 32.20
C ARG A 72 37.96 -23.33 30.98
N GLU A 73 37.52 -24.40 30.32
CA GLU A 73 38.26 -24.98 29.20
C GLU A 73 38.48 -23.96 28.07
N ILE A 74 37.52 -23.08 27.81
CA ILE A 74 37.66 -21.95 26.86
C ILE A 74 38.93 -21.12 27.17
N PHE A 75 39.15 -20.81 28.44
CA PHE A 75 40.31 -20.03 28.92
C PHE A 75 41.58 -20.86 29.15
N TYR A 76 41.43 -22.14 29.47
CA TYR A 76 42.55 -23.04 29.65
C TYR A 76 43.34 -23.18 28.35
N TRP A 77 42.63 -23.26 27.22
CA TRP A 77 43.24 -23.31 25.91
C TRP A 77 43.65 -21.95 25.35
N LEU A 78 43.01 -20.83 25.76
CA LEU A 78 43.53 -19.46 25.54
C LEU A 78 44.99 -19.31 26.05
N GLY A 79 45.47 -20.24 26.88
CA GLY A 79 46.86 -20.39 27.31
C GLY A 79 47.80 -21.17 26.36
N GLY A 80 47.37 -21.64 25.19
CA GLY A 80 48.15 -22.45 24.25
C GLY A 80 48.51 -23.87 24.76
N LYS A 81 48.86 -24.80 23.86
CA LYS A 81 49.35 -26.14 24.23
C LYS A 81 50.43 -26.00 25.32
N ARG A 82 50.30 -26.74 26.42
CA ARG A 82 51.41 -26.93 27.36
C ARG A 82 52.60 -27.43 26.55
N ASP A 83 53.60 -26.58 26.35
CA ASP A 83 54.94 -27.10 26.16
C ASP A 83 55.31 -27.77 27.48
N LYS A 84 55.00 -29.06 27.57
CA LYS A 84 55.29 -29.88 28.76
C LYS A 84 56.78 -29.77 29.09
N GLY A 85 57.64 -29.51 28.11
CA GLY A 85 59.07 -29.26 28.28
C GLY A 85 59.39 -27.96 29.01
N VAL A 86 58.71 -26.85 28.71
CA VAL A 86 58.88 -25.56 29.42
C VAL A 86 58.27 -25.60 30.81
N PHE A 87 57.10 -26.23 30.98
CA PHE A 87 56.48 -26.39 32.29
C PHE A 87 57.34 -27.25 33.23
N PHE A 88 57.87 -28.38 32.74
CA PHE A 88 58.83 -29.19 33.49
C PHE A 88 60.15 -28.45 33.72
N LYS A 89 60.66 -27.67 32.76
CA LYS A 89 61.88 -26.86 32.95
C LYS A 89 61.70 -25.77 34.00
N ILE A 90 60.60 -25.01 33.98
CA ILE A 90 60.32 -23.96 34.98
C ILE A 90 60.11 -24.60 36.34
N LYS A 91 59.34 -25.69 36.41
CA LYS A 91 59.09 -26.39 37.67
C LYS A 91 60.37 -27.03 38.21
N SER A 92 61.17 -27.72 37.40
CA SER A 92 62.42 -28.36 37.82
C SER A 92 63.53 -27.36 38.14
N PHE A 93 63.68 -26.30 37.35
CA PHE A 93 64.66 -25.24 37.60
C PHE A 93 64.30 -24.43 38.85
N SER A 94 63.03 -24.03 39.00
CA SER A 94 62.60 -23.25 40.17
C SER A 94 62.58 -24.11 41.44
N TYR A 95 62.15 -25.38 41.39
CA TYR A 95 62.28 -26.29 42.53
C TYR A 95 63.75 -26.55 42.86
N GLY A 96 64.59 -26.88 41.89
CA GLY A 96 66.01 -27.17 42.12
C GLY A 96 66.80 -25.97 42.66
N TRP A 97 66.50 -24.77 42.18
CA TRP A 97 67.17 -23.53 42.61
C TRP A 97 66.65 -23.02 43.97
N LEU A 98 65.33 -22.97 44.18
CA LEU A 98 64.75 -22.46 45.43
C LEU A 98 64.91 -23.45 46.60
N HIS A 99 64.96 -24.76 46.32
CA HIS A 99 65.24 -25.77 47.34
C HIS A 99 66.71 -25.73 47.78
N LYS A 100 67.64 -25.39 46.88
CA LYS A 100 69.06 -25.08 47.25
C LYS A 100 69.21 -23.82 48.12
N LEU A 101 68.22 -22.92 48.11
CA LEU A 101 68.16 -21.71 48.94
C LEU A 101 67.37 -21.90 50.25
N GLY A 102 66.98 -23.13 50.60
CA GLY A 102 66.30 -23.43 51.88
C GLY A 102 64.82 -23.02 51.93
N ILE A 103 64.20 -22.68 50.79
CA ILE A 103 62.81 -22.22 50.75
C ILE A 103 61.86 -23.42 50.88
N ARG A 104 60.91 -23.34 51.82
CA ARG A 104 59.92 -24.41 52.07
C ARG A 104 59.08 -24.70 50.83
N ASN A 105 58.77 -25.98 50.57
CA ASN A 105 57.99 -26.45 49.41
C ASN A 105 56.71 -25.64 49.13
N LYS A 106 55.96 -25.23 50.17
CA LYS A 106 54.75 -24.39 50.03
C LYS A 106 55.03 -23.00 49.41
N ALA A 107 56.18 -22.40 49.69
CA ALA A 107 56.57 -21.10 49.13
C ALA A 107 57.08 -21.23 47.69
N ILE A 108 57.80 -22.33 47.38
CA ILE A 108 58.19 -22.68 46.00
C ILE A 108 56.94 -22.90 45.14
N GLU A 109 55.94 -23.62 45.64
CA GLU A 109 54.66 -23.85 44.98
C GLU A 109 53.91 -22.54 44.69
N ARG A 110 53.94 -21.58 45.61
CA ARG A 110 53.35 -20.23 45.40
C ARG A 110 54.07 -19.44 44.31
N ILE A 111 55.40 -19.46 44.27
CA ILE A 111 56.20 -18.74 43.26
C ILE A 111 56.02 -19.35 41.86
N VAL A 112 56.03 -20.69 41.78
CA VAL A 112 55.80 -21.41 40.52
C VAL A 112 54.37 -21.16 40.01
N ASN A 113 53.36 -21.24 40.89
CA ASN A 113 51.98 -20.91 40.51
C ASN A 113 51.82 -19.44 40.10
N TYR A 114 52.51 -18.49 40.74
CA TYR A 114 52.50 -17.07 40.36
C TYR A 114 53.07 -16.84 38.94
N LYS A 115 54.19 -17.49 38.60
CA LYS A 115 54.78 -17.42 37.25
C LYS A 115 53.87 -18.02 36.17
N ILE A 116 53.25 -19.17 36.44
CA ILE A 116 52.29 -19.82 35.52
C ILE A 116 51.04 -18.94 35.33
N ASN A 117 50.54 -18.38 36.42
CA ASN A 117 49.37 -17.49 36.44
C ASN A 117 49.60 -16.18 35.65
N SER A 118 50.77 -15.57 35.81
CA SER A 118 51.20 -14.39 35.04
C SER A 118 51.27 -14.69 33.53
N GLN A 119 51.69 -15.90 33.15
CA GLN A 119 51.81 -16.31 31.75
C GLN A 119 50.45 -16.52 31.08
N ASN A 120 49.44 -17.04 31.78
CA ASN A 120 48.09 -17.21 31.22
C ASN A 120 47.38 -15.86 31.01
N LYS A 121 47.50 -14.91 31.95
CA LYS A 121 46.98 -13.54 31.77
C LYS A 121 47.58 -12.87 30.53
N LYS A 122 48.91 -12.91 30.38
CA LYS A 122 49.62 -12.32 29.22
C LYS A 122 49.22 -12.93 27.87
N LYS A 123 48.80 -14.20 27.87
CA LYS A 123 48.30 -14.85 26.65
C LYS A 123 46.89 -14.40 26.28
N ILE A 124 45.98 -14.28 27.26
CA ILE A 124 44.65 -13.68 27.02
C ILE A 124 44.81 -12.26 26.51
N GLU A 125 45.71 -11.48 27.10
CA GLU A 125 46.05 -10.13 26.64
C GLU A 125 46.54 -10.13 25.18
N TYR A 126 47.49 -11.01 24.82
CA TYR A 126 48.00 -11.14 23.45
C TYR A 126 46.90 -11.48 22.43
N VAL A 127 46.01 -12.42 22.76
CA VAL A 127 44.86 -12.77 21.90
C VAL A 127 43.94 -11.58 21.69
N LEU A 128 43.66 -10.81 22.75
CA LEU A 128 42.79 -9.63 22.67
C LEU A 128 43.43 -8.45 21.92
N GLN A 129 44.76 -8.43 21.77
CA GLN A 129 45.46 -7.41 20.99
C GLN A 129 45.16 -7.48 19.49
N VAL A 130 44.55 -8.59 19.01
CA VAL A 130 44.08 -8.67 17.62
C VAL A 130 42.96 -7.67 17.32
N LEU A 131 42.19 -7.25 18.34
CA LEU A 131 41.12 -6.26 18.21
C LEU A 131 41.42 -4.97 18.97
N HIS A 132 42.09 -5.05 20.11
CA HIS A 132 42.27 -3.92 21.01
C HIS A 132 43.72 -3.43 21.10
N GLU A 133 43.87 -2.15 21.40
CA GLU A 133 45.16 -1.63 21.86
C GLU A 133 45.59 -2.28 23.17
N GLN A 134 46.91 -2.36 23.39
CA GLN A 134 47.53 -3.10 24.49
C GLN A 134 46.92 -2.78 25.87
N LYS A 135 46.69 -1.50 26.19
CA LYS A 135 46.14 -1.08 27.48
C LYS A 135 44.71 -1.61 27.70
N ARG A 136 43.86 -1.57 26.67
CA ARG A 136 42.48 -2.06 26.76
C ARG A 136 42.44 -3.59 26.82
N ALA A 137 43.27 -4.26 26.01
CA ALA A 137 43.45 -5.70 26.07
C ALA A 137 43.88 -6.16 27.47
N GLU A 138 44.80 -5.44 28.14
CA GLU A 138 45.23 -5.79 29.49
C GLU A 138 44.08 -5.70 30.50
N ILE A 139 43.26 -4.64 30.45
CA ILE A 139 42.12 -4.44 31.36
C ILE A 139 41.12 -5.59 31.22
N ILE A 140 40.74 -5.94 29.99
CA ILE A 140 39.79 -7.03 29.72
C ILE A 140 40.39 -8.37 30.16
N ALA A 141 41.66 -8.62 29.81
CA ALA A 141 42.37 -9.84 30.18
C ALA A 141 42.47 -10.02 31.70
N ASN A 142 42.65 -8.93 32.46
CA ASN A 142 42.65 -8.97 33.94
C ASN A 142 41.33 -9.53 34.49
N THR A 143 40.19 -9.08 33.95
CA THR A 143 38.87 -9.51 34.42
C THR A 143 38.57 -10.93 33.98
N LEU A 144 38.79 -11.26 32.70
CA LEU A 144 38.63 -12.62 32.17
C LEU A 144 39.50 -13.64 32.91
N TYR A 145 40.72 -13.25 33.29
CA TYR A 145 41.63 -14.11 34.05
C TYR A 145 41.09 -14.41 35.47
N LYS A 146 40.48 -13.43 36.15
CA LYS A 146 39.82 -13.66 37.45
C LYS A 146 38.63 -14.61 37.31
N ILE A 147 37.84 -14.44 36.25
CA ILE A 147 36.70 -15.32 35.92
C ILE A 147 37.19 -16.76 35.67
N TYR A 148 38.26 -16.92 34.88
CA TYR A 148 38.91 -18.22 34.68
C TYR A 148 39.34 -18.88 36.00
N LEU A 149 39.95 -18.11 36.91
CA LEU A 149 40.36 -18.63 38.21
C LEU A 149 39.14 -19.06 39.04
N ALA A 150 38.04 -18.30 39.00
CA ALA A 150 36.79 -18.64 39.67
C ALA A 150 36.22 -19.97 39.16
N PHE A 151 36.05 -20.12 37.84
CA PHE A 151 35.59 -21.37 37.23
C PHE A 151 36.54 -22.55 37.52
N THR A 152 37.85 -22.31 37.50
CA THR A 152 38.85 -23.33 37.84
C THR A 152 38.68 -23.86 39.26
N LYS A 153 38.49 -22.96 40.22
CA LYS A 153 38.35 -23.34 41.63
C LYS A 153 37.07 -24.13 41.89
N ILE A 154 35.97 -23.75 41.23
CA ILE A 154 34.68 -24.46 41.29
C ILE A 154 34.83 -25.87 40.68
N SER A 155 35.53 -26.00 39.54
CA SER A 155 35.67 -27.29 38.84
C SER A 155 36.51 -28.38 39.55
N HIS A 156 37.48 -28.03 40.40
CA HIS A 156 38.47 -29.01 40.91
C HIS A 156 38.79 -28.96 42.40
N HIS A 157 38.54 -27.84 43.09
CA HIS A 157 39.14 -27.62 44.41
C HIS A 157 38.15 -27.08 45.44
N PHE A 158 36.85 -27.11 45.16
CA PHE A 158 35.86 -26.47 45.99
C PHE A 158 35.77 -27.05 47.42
N ALA A 159 35.94 -28.37 47.59
CA ALA A 159 35.84 -29.04 48.88
C ALA A 159 36.98 -28.72 49.90
N LYS A 160 38.05 -28.02 49.49
CA LYS A 160 39.18 -27.68 50.38
C LYS A 160 38.96 -26.31 51.05
N LYS A 161 39.03 -26.24 52.39
CA LYS A 161 38.76 -25.03 53.20
C LYS A 161 39.54 -23.79 52.75
N ASP A 162 40.84 -23.94 52.46
CA ASP A 162 41.69 -22.83 51.98
C ASP A 162 41.29 -22.36 50.57
N SER A 163 40.86 -23.29 49.71
CA SER A 163 40.43 -23.00 48.34
C SER A 163 39.08 -22.26 48.32
N ARG A 164 38.17 -22.57 49.25
CA ARG A 164 36.88 -21.86 49.40
C ARG A 164 37.09 -20.39 49.76
N LYS A 165 37.98 -20.08 50.72
CA LYS A 165 38.31 -18.68 51.09
C LYS A 165 38.89 -17.88 49.92
N ASP A 166 39.81 -18.47 49.17
CA ASP A 166 40.39 -17.84 47.97
C ASP A 166 39.34 -17.58 46.90
N THR A 167 38.39 -18.51 46.71
CA THR A 167 37.32 -18.38 45.70
C THR A 167 36.35 -17.25 46.07
N ILE A 168 35.97 -17.14 47.34
CA ILE A 168 35.13 -16.03 47.85
C ILE A 168 35.80 -14.67 47.60
N LYS A 169 37.12 -14.58 47.80
CA LYS A 169 37.89 -13.36 47.51
C LYS A 169 37.82 -12.97 46.03
N ILE A 170 37.91 -13.94 45.12
CA ILE A 170 37.81 -13.70 43.67
C ILE A 170 36.40 -13.20 43.31
N PHE A 171 35.34 -13.81 43.85
CA PHE A 171 33.96 -13.39 43.61
C PHE A 171 33.71 -11.95 44.07
N ARG A 172 34.19 -11.58 45.26
CA ARG A 172 34.12 -10.18 45.75
C ARG A 172 34.89 -9.21 44.84
N GLN A 173 36.05 -9.62 44.31
CA GLN A 173 36.82 -8.82 43.34
C GLN A 173 36.14 -8.68 41.97
N LEU A 174 35.16 -9.53 41.67
CA LEU A 174 34.28 -9.45 40.50
C LEU A 174 32.96 -8.73 40.81
N GLY A 175 32.78 -8.20 42.02
CA GLY A 175 31.57 -7.49 42.44
C GLY A 175 30.39 -8.40 42.82
N ILE A 176 30.60 -9.71 42.95
CA ILE A 176 29.53 -10.65 43.32
C ILE A 176 29.36 -10.63 44.85
N ILE A 177 28.11 -10.45 45.31
CA ILE A 177 27.75 -10.49 46.73
C ILE A 177 27.73 -11.96 47.18
N VAL A 178 28.49 -12.28 48.23
CA VAL A 178 28.68 -13.67 48.68
C VAL A 178 28.32 -13.84 50.16
N ASP A 179 27.39 -14.76 50.43
CA ASP A 179 27.19 -15.36 51.75
C ASP A 179 28.20 -16.49 51.95
N GLU A 180 29.18 -16.27 52.84
CA GLU A 180 30.25 -17.24 53.08
C GLU A 180 29.74 -18.61 53.56
N LYS A 181 28.57 -18.68 54.20
CA LYS A 181 28.03 -19.92 54.79
C LYS A 181 27.52 -20.89 53.72
N ASN A 182 26.83 -20.38 52.71
CA ASN A 182 26.17 -21.17 51.67
C ASN A 182 26.86 -21.10 50.30
N PHE A 183 28.03 -20.46 50.22
CA PHE A 183 28.79 -20.30 48.98
C PHE A 183 29.32 -21.62 48.37
N PRO A 184 29.34 -21.75 47.02
CA PRO A 184 28.63 -20.93 46.05
C PRO A 184 27.15 -21.32 46.01
N THR A 185 26.28 -20.32 46.02
CA THR A 185 24.86 -20.52 45.74
C THR A 185 24.61 -20.60 44.23
N ASN A 186 23.41 -21.04 43.83
CA ASN A 186 22.97 -20.99 42.44
C ASN A 186 23.12 -19.58 41.85
N ASP A 187 22.66 -18.57 42.59
CA ASP A 187 22.70 -17.17 42.16
C ASP A 187 24.15 -16.68 42.00
N ASN A 188 25.05 -17.05 42.92
CA ASN A 188 26.47 -16.70 42.77
C ASN A 188 27.07 -17.25 41.47
N PHE A 189 26.74 -18.50 41.11
CA PHE A 189 27.24 -19.09 39.86
C PHE A 189 26.65 -18.41 38.62
N ILE A 190 25.34 -18.14 38.63
CA ILE A 190 24.66 -17.45 37.53
C ILE A 190 25.18 -16.02 37.36
N ASP A 191 25.47 -15.31 38.45
CA ASP A 191 26.08 -13.98 38.40
C ASP A 191 27.50 -14.03 37.82
N LEU A 192 28.30 -15.05 38.15
CA LEU A 192 29.62 -15.25 37.53
C LEU A 192 29.51 -15.47 36.02
N VAL A 193 28.53 -16.28 35.57
CA VAL A 193 28.24 -16.49 34.14
C VAL A 193 27.80 -15.18 33.49
N ARG A 194 26.92 -14.40 34.12
CA ARG A 194 26.47 -13.10 33.62
C ARG A 194 27.64 -12.11 33.47
N ILE A 195 28.56 -12.07 34.45
CA ILE A 195 29.77 -11.25 34.38
C ILE A 195 30.67 -11.71 33.23
N PHE A 196 30.84 -13.01 33.03
CA PHE A 196 31.57 -13.56 31.86
C PHE A 196 30.94 -13.10 30.54
N GLU A 197 29.62 -13.25 30.38
CA GLU A 197 28.90 -12.84 29.17
C GLU A 197 29.04 -11.31 28.94
N ASN A 198 28.92 -10.50 30.00
CA ASN A 198 29.04 -9.05 29.91
C ASN A 198 30.46 -8.61 29.52
N VAL A 199 31.51 -9.18 30.12
CA VAL A 199 32.90 -8.82 29.80
C VAL A 199 33.25 -9.17 28.35
N LEU A 200 32.73 -10.28 27.81
CA LEU A 200 32.92 -10.60 26.39
C LEU A 200 32.18 -9.63 25.48
N ARG A 201 30.96 -9.20 25.84
CA ARG A 201 30.24 -8.16 25.09
C ARG A 201 30.97 -6.81 25.14
N GLU A 202 31.48 -6.41 26.29
CA GLU A 202 32.30 -5.19 26.47
C GLU A 202 33.66 -5.27 25.77
N SER A 203 34.09 -6.48 25.36
CA SER A 203 35.25 -6.68 24.49
C SER A 203 34.92 -6.54 23.00
N SER A 204 33.66 -6.35 22.62
CA SER A 204 33.36 -5.92 21.25
C SER A 204 33.97 -4.53 21.02
N LEU A 205 34.42 -4.28 19.79
CA LEU A 205 34.83 -2.94 19.39
C LEU A 205 33.61 -2.06 19.17
N ASP A 206 33.80 -0.76 19.41
CA ASP A 206 32.85 0.25 18.96
C ASP A 206 32.70 0.18 17.42
N PRO A 207 31.49 0.32 16.86
CA PRO A 207 31.26 0.26 15.42
C PRO A 207 32.15 1.19 14.59
N LEU A 208 32.49 2.38 15.11
CA LEU A 208 33.41 3.30 14.45
C LEU A 208 34.80 2.68 14.33
N LYS A 209 35.29 2.04 15.39
CA LYS A 209 36.59 1.36 15.37
C LYS A 209 36.60 0.14 14.46
N ILE A 210 35.47 -0.57 14.36
CA ILE A 210 35.31 -1.68 13.41
C ILE A 210 35.43 -1.16 11.97
N HIS A 211 34.78 -0.04 11.65
CA HIS A 211 34.90 0.61 10.35
C HIS A 211 36.34 1.02 10.02
N GLU A 212 37.06 1.65 10.96
CA GLU A 212 38.48 1.97 10.76
C GLU A 212 39.31 0.73 10.43
N ASN A 213 39.10 -0.38 11.15
CA ASN A 213 39.80 -1.63 10.91
C ASN A 213 39.46 -2.24 9.55
N ILE A 214 38.20 -2.12 9.08
CA ILE A 214 37.78 -2.54 7.75
C ILE A 214 38.41 -1.67 6.66
N ASP A 215 38.41 -0.35 6.83
CA ASP A 215 39.01 0.57 5.88
C ASP A 215 40.52 0.32 5.73
N LEU A 216 41.22 0.09 6.84
CA LEU A 216 42.62 -0.33 6.84
C LEU A 216 42.81 -1.68 6.13
N PHE A 217 41.99 -2.68 6.44
CA PHE A 217 42.03 -4.00 5.80
C PHE A 217 41.89 -3.91 4.27
N ILE A 218 40.96 -3.06 3.79
CA ILE A 218 40.73 -2.84 2.36
C ILE A 218 41.88 -2.07 1.73
N LYS A 219 42.31 -0.97 2.36
CA LYS A 219 43.40 -0.10 1.88
C LYS A 219 44.72 -0.86 1.74
N GLU A 220 45.03 -1.75 2.67
CA GLU A 220 46.24 -2.58 2.67
C GLU A 220 46.12 -3.84 1.78
N ARG A 221 44.95 -4.07 1.16
CA ARG A 221 44.65 -5.29 0.39
C ARG A 221 44.90 -6.59 1.19
N ASN A 222 44.67 -6.54 2.50
CA ASN A 222 44.91 -7.65 3.41
C ASN A 222 44.03 -8.86 3.03
N LYS A 223 44.60 -10.06 2.95
CA LYS A 223 43.90 -11.30 2.56
C LYS A 223 43.76 -12.31 3.72
N ASP A 224 43.79 -11.82 4.96
CA ASP A 224 43.55 -12.62 6.16
C ASP A 224 42.04 -12.88 6.36
N ALA A 225 41.57 -14.02 5.83
CA ALA A 225 40.17 -14.42 5.93
C ALA A 225 39.68 -14.63 7.38
N PRO A 226 40.43 -15.32 8.27
CA PRO A 226 40.05 -15.43 9.69
C PRO A 226 39.84 -14.08 10.37
N TYR A 227 40.71 -13.09 10.12
CA TYR A 227 40.56 -11.76 10.71
C TYR A 227 39.30 -11.04 10.19
N LEU A 228 39.02 -11.11 8.89
CA LEU A 228 37.80 -10.51 8.34
C LEU A 228 36.52 -11.17 8.88
N ARG A 229 36.51 -12.51 9.04
CA ARG A 229 35.38 -13.21 9.69
C ARG A 229 35.20 -12.79 11.14
N LEU A 230 36.29 -12.55 11.88
CA LEU A 230 36.24 -12.02 13.23
C LEU A 230 35.58 -10.63 13.24
N LEU A 231 35.99 -9.71 12.36
CA LEU A 231 35.35 -8.40 12.24
C LEU A 231 33.84 -8.51 11.92
N PHE A 232 33.45 -9.41 11.01
CA PHE A 232 32.03 -9.64 10.69
C PHE A 232 31.21 -10.24 11.83
N SER A 233 31.86 -10.90 12.80
CA SER A 233 31.17 -11.45 13.97
C SER A 233 30.89 -10.42 15.06
N LEU A 234 31.58 -9.28 15.05
CA LEU A 234 31.41 -8.25 16.08
C LEU A 234 30.03 -7.59 16.00
N ASN A 235 29.59 -7.21 14.81
CA ASN A 235 28.21 -6.78 14.55
C ASN A 235 27.85 -6.98 13.06
N TYR A 236 26.56 -6.93 12.75
CA TYR A 236 26.07 -7.14 11.38
C TYR A 236 26.44 -5.98 10.42
N ASP A 237 26.53 -4.76 10.94
CA ASP A 237 26.93 -3.56 10.19
C ASP A 237 28.34 -3.68 9.58
N ALA A 238 29.30 -4.27 10.32
CA ALA A 238 30.66 -4.52 9.86
C ALA A 238 30.70 -5.24 8.51
N LYS A 239 29.84 -6.25 8.34
CA LYS A 239 29.71 -6.98 7.09
C LYS A 239 29.15 -6.11 5.97
N ARG A 240 28.10 -5.34 6.24
CA ARG A 240 27.50 -4.43 5.25
C ARG A 240 28.50 -3.37 4.80
N PHE A 241 29.22 -2.77 5.74
CA PHE A 241 30.22 -1.75 5.47
C PHE A 241 31.37 -2.28 4.61
N PHE A 242 31.90 -3.47 4.89
CA PHE A 242 32.93 -4.07 4.05
C PHE A 242 32.48 -4.26 2.60
N PHE A 243 31.30 -4.86 2.36
CA PHE A 243 30.80 -5.08 1.00
C PHE A 243 30.46 -3.77 0.26
N TYR A 244 30.05 -2.75 1.01
CA TYR A 244 29.88 -1.40 0.47
C TYR A 244 31.22 -0.81 -0.02
N GLN A 245 32.29 -0.96 0.76
CA GLN A 245 33.62 -0.43 0.42
C GLN A 245 34.42 -1.28 -0.58
N ALA A 246 34.23 -2.60 -0.59
CA ALA A 246 35.02 -3.52 -1.41
C ALA A 246 34.82 -3.25 -2.92
N ASP A 247 35.91 -3.12 -3.67
CA ASP A 247 35.89 -2.98 -5.12
C ASP A 247 35.88 -4.35 -5.84
N GLU A 248 35.80 -4.33 -7.18
CA GLU A 248 35.73 -5.52 -8.03
C GLU A 248 36.91 -6.51 -7.85
N ASN A 249 38.07 -6.04 -7.38
CA ASN A 249 39.27 -6.86 -7.22
C ASN A 249 39.16 -7.86 -6.06
N TRP A 250 38.11 -7.76 -5.24
CA TRP A 250 37.85 -8.71 -4.16
C TRP A 250 37.02 -9.92 -4.58
N LEU A 251 36.34 -9.87 -5.74
CA LEU A 251 35.30 -10.85 -6.11
C LEU A 251 35.78 -12.30 -6.03
N SER A 252 36.88 -12.64 -6.73
CA SER A 252 37.40 -14.00 -6.78
C SER A 252 37.89 -14.49 -5.40
N TRP A 253 38.51 -13.61 -4.61
CA TRP A 253 38.98 -13.97 -3.27
C TRP A 253 37.82 -14.17 -2.29
N LEU A 254 36.79 -13.30 -2.34
CA LEU A 254 35.60 -13.42 -1.50
C LEU A 254 34.83 -14.71 -1.80
N TRP A 255 34.71 -15.06 -3.08
CA TRP A 255 34.10 -16.32 -3.50
C TRP A 255 34.89 -17.53 -3.01
N LYS A 256 36.20 -17.59 -3.27
CA LYS A 256 37.07 -18.71 -2.88
C LYS A 256 37.11 -18.96 -1.37
N ASN A 257 36.93 -17.90 -0.58
CA ASN A 257 36.91 -17.98 0.89
C ASN A 257 35.49 -18.05 1.47
N GLY A 258 34.44 -18.25 0.67
CA GLY A 258 33.08 -18.48 1.15
C GLY A 258 32.40 -17.27 1.80
N PHE A 259 32.89 -16.04 1.56
CA PHE A 259 32.24 -14.82 2.08
C PHE A 259 30.90 -14.53 1.39
N LEU A 260 30.68 -15.12 0.21
CA LEU A 260 29.43 -15.02 -0.54
C LEU A 260 28.48 -16.21 -0.30
N ASP A 261 28.84 -17.20 0.53
CA ASP A 261 28.08 -18.45 0.68
C ASP A 261 26.64 -18.27 1.18
N ASN A 262 26.33 -17.11 1.78
CA ASN A 262 24.95 -16.81 2.18
C ASN A 262 23.98 -16.79 1.00
N ILE A 263 24.40 -16.43 -0.22
CA ILE A 263 23.53 -16.45 -1.42
C ILE A 263 23.08 -17.86 -1.82
N LYS A 264 23.70 -18.90 -1.24
CA LYS A 264 23.33 -20.32 -1.42
C LYS A 264 22.26 -20.79 -0.44
N LYS A 265 21.97 -20.00 0.61
CA LYS A 265 21.07 -20.39 1.69
C LYS A 265 19.62 -20.06 1.33
N LYS A 266 18.71 -20.95 1.75
CA LYS A 266 17.27 -20.70 1.72
C LYS A 266 16.94 -19.46 2.54
N ALA A 267 15.93 -18.69 2.12
CA ALA A 267 15.34 -17.66 2.97
C ALA A 267 14.71 -18.27 4.23
N GLU A 268 14.74 -17.54 5.34
CA GLU A 268 14.02 -17.93 6.57
C GLU A 268 12.51 -18.05 6.31
N ASN A 269 11.97 -17.10 5.54
CA ASN A 269 10.62 -17.14 4.99
C ASN A 269 10.66 -16.90 3.48
N SER A 270 10.41 -17.95 2.70
CA SER A 270 10.41 -17.87 1.24
C SER A 270 9.25 -17.06 0.63
N ASN A 271 8.27 -16.65 1.44
CA ASN A 271 7.15 -15.78 1.03
C ASN A 271 7.38 -14.29 1.36
N GLN A 272 8.56 -13.91 1.87
CA GLN A 272 8.88 -12.52 2.22
C GLN A 272 10.28 -12.14 1.73
N TYR A 273 10.46 -10.88 1.33
CA TYR A 273 11.79 -10.30 1.14
C TYR A 273 12.40 -9.93 2.50
N SER A 274 13.69 -10.19 2.67
CA SER A 274 14.41 -9.75 3.87
C SER A 274 15.17 -8.44 3.66
N PHE A 275 15.69 -8.21 2.45
CA PHE A 275 16.58 -7.09 2.07
C PHE A 275 17.84 -7.00 2.95
N ARG A 276 18.39 -8.15 3.37
CA ARG A 276 19.50 -8.23 4.35
C ARG A 276 20.82 -8.74 3.75
N MET A 277 20.96 -8.83 2.43
CA MET A 277 22.15 -9.47 1.84
C MET A 277 23.10 -8.46 1.19
N PRO A 278 24.09 -7.91 1.93
CA PRO A 278 25.09 -7.01 1.35
C PRO A 278 25.92 -7.67 0.24
N GLU A 279 26.03 -9.00 0.23
CA GLU A 279 26.66 -9.79 -0.83
C GLU A 279 26.01 -9.56 -2.20
N LEU A 280 24.68 -9.47 -2.25
CA LEU A 280 23.95 -9.27 -3.51
C LEU A 280 24.16 -7.85 -4.04
N ASN A 281 24.13 -6.85 -3.16
CA ASN A 281 24.43 -5.47 -3.54
C ASN A 281 25.86 -5.32 -4.05
N TYR A 282 26.82 -6.03 -3.44
CA TYR A 282 28.18 -6.09 -3.95
C TYR A 282 28.26 -6.74 -5.34
N LEU A 283 27.57 -7.85 -5.58
CA LEU A 283 27.53 -8.49 -6.90
C LEU A 283 26.96 -7.56 -7.97
N VAL A 284 25.86 -6.85 -7.68
CA VAL A 284 25.30 -5.84 -8.58
C VAL A 284 26.35 -4.77 -8.91
N LYS A 285 26.99 -4.18 -7.87
CA LYS A 285 28.00 -3.12 -8.03
C LYS A 285 29.18 -3.53 -8.92
N VAL A 286 29.63 -4.78 -8.85
CA VAL A 286 30.81 -5.24 -9.60
C VAL A 286 30.48 -5.85 -10.97
N THR A 287 29.19 -6.07 -11.27
CA THR A 287 28.75 -6.74 -12.51
C THR A 287 29.25 -6.03 -13.76
N GLU A 288 29.16 -4.70 -13.82
CA GLU A 288 29.59 -3.92 -14.99
C GLU A 288 31.07 -4.11 -15.33
N LYS A 289 31.92 -4.28 -14.29
CA LYS A 289 33.37 -4.40 -14.45
C LYS A 289 33.85 -5.85 -14.60
N LYS A 290 33.15 -6.81 -13.98
CA LYS A 290 33.53 -8.23 -13.91
C LYS A 290 32.37 -9.18 -14.28
N PRO A 291 31.69 -8.99 -15.42
CA PRO A 291 30.47 -9.75 -15.75
C PRO A 291 30.73 -11.25 -15.88
N VAL A 292 31.88 -11.66 -16.43
CA VAL A 292 32.27 -13.07 -16.60
C VAL A 292 32.46 -13.80 -15.27
N GLU A 293 33.01 -13.13 -14.26
CA GLU A 293 33.24 -13.76 -12.96
C GLU A 293 31.93 -13.85 -12.16
N VAL A 294 31.08 -12.82 -12.26
CA VAL A 294 29.75 -12.80 -11.64
C VAL A 294 28.85 -13.90 -12.23
N ILE A 295 28.85 -14.08 -13.56
CA ILE A 295 28.03 -15.12 -14.19
C ILE A 295 28.45 -16.53 -13.79
N GLU A 296 29.76 -16.79 -13.64
CA GLU A 296 30.25 -18.10 -13.16
C GLU A 296 29.81 -18.37 -11.71
N ILE A 297 29.79 -17.34 -10.85
CA ILE A 297 29.24 -17.45 -9.50
C ILE A 297 27.75 -17.78 -9.56
N ILE A 298 26.95 -17.05 -10.34
CA ILE A 298 25.51 -17.28 -10.50
C ILE A 298 25.24 -18.70 -11.02
N LYS A 299 25.99 -19.17 -12.02
CA LYS A 299 25.85 -20.51 -12.60
C LYS A 299 26.22 -21.61 -11.62
N SER A 300 27.19 -21.39 -10.73
CA SER A 300 27.58 -22.36 -9.70
C SER A 300 26.49 -22.61 -8.64
N ILE A 301 25.44 -21.78 -8.61
CA ILE A 301 24.36 -21.86 -7.63
C ILE A 301 23.13 -22.46 -8.30
N GLU A 302 22.73 -23.64 -7.84
CA GLU A 302 21.48 -24.25 -8.27
C GLU A 302 20.34 -23.83 -7.34
N ILE A 303 19.32 -23.14 -7.87
CA ILE A 303 18.15 -22.68 -7.11
C ILE A 303 16.98 -23.61 -7.38
N SER A 304 16.33 -24.09 -6.32
CA SER A 304 15.18 -24.99 -6.31
C SER A 304 14.21 -24.58 -5.20
N GLY A 305 13.03 -25.19 -5.13
CA GLY A 305 12.09 -24.92 -4.02
C GLY A 305 12.65 -25.22 -2.62
N GLN A 306 13.65 -26.11 -2.50
CA GLN A 306 14.25 -26.46 -1.21
C GLN A 306 15.21 -25.38 -0.68
N ASN A 307 15.85 -24.62 -1.56
CA ASN A 307 16.80 -23.57 -1.21
C ASN A 307 16.43 -22.19 -1.78
N PHE A 308 15.14 -22.00 -2.11
CA PHE A 308 14.64 -20.79 -2.71
C PHE A 308 14.77 -19.60 -1.74
N ASN A 309 15.38 -18.53 -2.27
CA ASN A 309 15.46 -17.24 -1.62
C ASN A 309 15.02 -16.18 -2.64
N PRO A 310 13.85 -15.53 -2.44
CA PRO A 310 13.31 -14.59 -3.42
C PRO A 310 14.25 -13.39 -3.64
N GLU A 311 14.95 -12.93 -2.61
CA GLU A 311 15.91 -11.81 -2.70
C GLU A 311 17.10 -12.14 -3.62
N VAL A 312 17.61 -13.38 -3.57
CA VAL A 312 18.70 -13.85 -4.43
C VAL A 312 18.25 -13.92 -5.88
N VAL A 313 17.09 -14.53 -6.14
CA VAL A 313 16.55 -14.68 -7.50
C VAL A 313 16.22 -13.32 -8.12
N ASP A 314 15.60 -12.44 -7.35
CA ASP A 314 15.31 -11.07 -7.75
C ASP A 314 16.57 -10.31 -8.19
N ARG A 315 17.62 -10.36 -7.36
CA ARG A 315 18.89 -9.71 -7.67
C ARG A 315 19.64 -10.38 -8.82
N PHE A 316 19.50 -11.69 -9.04
CA PHE A 316 20.06 -12.35 -10.22
C PHE A 316 19.36 -11.92 -11.52
N LEU A 317 18.03 -11.76 -11.49
CA LEU A 317 17.28 -11.18 -12.61
C LEU A 317 17.68 -9.71 -12.85
N TRP A 318 17.89 -8.93 -11.79
CA TRP A 318 18.41 -7.57 -11.89
C TRP A 318 19.80 -7.52 -12.54
N ILE A 319 20.72 -8.37 -12.07
CA ILE A 319 22.09 -8.49 -12.63
C ILE A 319 22.03 -8.83 -14.12
N ALA A 320 21.09 -9.67 -14.55
CA ALA A 320 20.96 -10.06 -15.95
C ALA A 320 20.72 -8.87 -16.91
N ARG A 321 20.18 -7.74 -16.42
CA ARG A 321 19.99 -6.51 -17.23
C ARG A 321 21.31 -5.86 -17.62
N SER A 322 22.32 -5.97 -16.76
CA SER A 322 23.64 -5.34 -16.94
C SER A 322 24.67 -6.31 -17.54
N LEU A 323 24.30 -7.55 -17.81
CA LEU A 323 25.20 -8.54 -18.41
C LEU A 323 25.33 -8.33 -19.93
N PRO A 324 26.50 -8.62 -20.52
CA PRO A 324 26.64 -8.78 -21.97
C PRO A 324 25.69 -9.85 -22.52
N VAL A 325 25.24 -9.68 -23.77
CA VAL A 325 24.20 -10.52 -24.39
C VAL A 325 24.58 -12.00 -24.44
N ASP A 326 25.85 -12.34 -24.73
CA ASP A 326 26.34 -13.71 -24.72
C ASP A 326 26.18 -14.37 -23.34
N LYS A 327 26.38 -13.60 -22.26
CA LYS A 327 26.23 -14.08 -20.87
C LYS A 327 24.78 -14.23 -20.45
N VAL A 328 23.89 -13.38 -20.95
CA VAL A 328 22.44 -13.59 -20.80
C VAL A 328 22.02 -14.88 -21.51
N GLY A 329 22.56 -15.13 -22.72
CA GLY A 329 22.34 -16.37 -23.47
C GLY A 329 22.67 -17.62 -22.66
N GLU A 330 23.79 -17.63 -21.92
CA GLU A 330 24.16 -18.74 -21.04
C GLU A 330 23.13 -19.03 -19.92
N LEU A 331 22.47 -18.00 -19.36
CA LEU A 331 21.42 -18.18 -18.35
C LEU A 331 20.13 -18.74 -18.93
N VAL A 332 19.82 -18.31 -20.15
CA VAL A 332 18.64 -18.72 -20.90
C VAL A 332 18.76 -20.17 -21.36
N GLU A 333 19.87 -20.54 -22.00
CA GLU A 333 20.11 -21.91 -22.49
C GLU A 333 20.11 -22.94 -21.34
N GLY A 334 20.59 -22.56 -20.16
CA GLY A 334 20.52 -23.37 -18.95
C GLY A 334 19.13 -23.47 -18.31
N GLY A 335 18.10 -22.82 -18.87
CA GLY A 335 16.72 -22.82 -18.34
C GLY A 335 16.54 -22.11 -17.00
N ARG A 336 17.54 -21.32 -16.56
CA ARG A 336 17.56 -20.74 -15.21
C ARG A 336 16.51 -19.66 -15.03
N ILE A 337 16.42 -18.74 -16.00
CA ILE A 337 15.44 -17.63 -15.96
C ILE A 337 14.01 -18.16 -15.87
N GLY A 338 13.65 -19.17 -16.68
CA GLY A 338 12.33 -19.81 -16.59
C GLY A 338 12.04 -20.43 -15.22
N LYS A 339 13.01 -21.17 -14.64
CA LYS A 339 12.90 -21.74 -13.30
C LYS A 339 12.73 -20.67 -12.23
N TRP A 340 13.44 -19.55 -12.37
CA TRP A 340 13.36 -18.40 -11.47
C TRP A 340 11.99 -17.71 -11.53
N ILE A 341 11.46 -17.43 -12.72
CA ILE A 341 10.12 -16.86 -12.91
C ILE A 341 9.06 -17.74 -12.24
N TYR A 342 9.13 -19.06 -12.47
CA TYR A 342 8.20 -20.01 -11.85
C TYR A 342 8.27 -19.98 -10.32
N LEU A 343 9.47 -20.03 -9.74
CA LEU A 343 9.64 -19.99 -8.28
C LEU A 343 9.17 -18.67 -7.69
N MET A 344 9.48 -17.53 -8.33
CA MET A 344 9.00 -16.22 -7.88
C MET A 344 7.47 -16.18 -7.87
N HIS A 345 6.80 -16.66 -8.93
CA HIS A 345 5.35 -16.75 -8.96
C HIS A 345 4.77 -17.67 -7.88
N ALA A 346 5.32 -18.87 -7.70
CA ALA A 346 4.82 -19.87 -6.73
C ALA A 346 4.83 -19.38 -5.27
N TYR A 347 5.64 -18.36 -4.97
CA TYR A 347 5.75 -17.72 -3.65
C TYR A 347 5.18 -16.29 -3.64
N ASN A 348 4.25 -15.97 -4.56
CA ASN A 348 3.53 -14.69 -4.67
C ASN A 348 4.39 -13.45 -5.02
N PHE A 349 5.56 -13.64 -5.62
CA PHE A 349 6.41 -12.56 -6.13
C PHE A 349 6.31 -12.44 -7.65
N ARG A 350 5.10 -12.16 -8.14
CA ARG A 350 4.83 -12.05 -9.57
C ARG A 350 5.72 -10.96 -10.21
N LYS A 351 6.35 -11.31 -11.32
CA LYS A 351 7.23 -10.42 -12.12
C LYS A 351 6.46 -9.70 -13.20
N SER A 352 6.91 -8.50 -13.56
CA SER A 352 6.32 -7.71 -14.65
C SER A 352 7.24 -7.68 -15.89
N GLY A 353 6.67 -7.54 -17.10
CA GLY A 353 7.42 -7.46 -18.35
C GLY A 353 8.38 -6.28 -18.42
N TYR A 354 8.09 -5.17 -17.72
CA TYR A 354 9.01 -4.04 -17.55
C TYR A 354 10.39 -4.47 -17.03
N GLU A 355 10.45 -5.53 -16.21
CA GLU A 355 11.70 -6.03 -15.65
C GLU A 355 12.64 -6.68 -16.69
N PHE A 356 12.12 -6.98 -17.89
CA PHE A 356 12.84 -7.67 -18.96
C PHE A 356 13.05 -6.81 -20.22
N MET A 357 12.46 -5.61 -20.26
CA MET A 357 12.52 -4.69 -21.41
C MET A 357 13.96 -4.42 -21.88
N GLU A 358 14.86 -4.06 -20.96
CA GLU A 358 16.26 -3.77 -21.28
C GLU A 358 17.00 -5.01 -21.82
N ILE A 359 16.68 -6.19 -21.28
CA ILE A 359 17.30 -7.46 -21.71
C ILE A 359 16.89 -7.78 -23.15
N ILE A 360 15.60 -7.70 -23.47
CA ILE A 360 15.07 -7.95 -24.82
C ILE A 360 15.68 -6.97 -25.82
N LYS A 361 15.68 -5.67 -25.50
CA LYS A 361 16.25 -4.62 -26.35
C LYS A 361 17.74 -4.85 -26.65
N ASN A 362 18.51 -5.28 -25.65
CA ASN A 362 19.94 -5.58 -25.83
C ASN A 362 20.15 -6.83 -26.71
N ILE A 363 19.37 -7.90 -26.51
CA ILE A 363 19.43 -9.11 -27.34
C ILE A 363 19.06 -8.80 -28.81
N GLU A 364 17.98 -8.06 -29.02
CA GLU A 364 17.49 -7.67 -30.35
C GLU A 364 18.52 -6.83 -31.09
N LYS A 365 19.09 -5.81 -30.44
CA LYS A 365 20.16 -4.97 -31.01
C LYS A 365 21.40 -5.78 -31.42
N ALA A 366 21.70 -6.85 -30.68
CA ALA A 366 22.81 -7.76 -30.98
C ALA A 366 22.45 -8.84 -32.03
N LYS A 367 21.17 -8.95 -32.43
CA LYS A 367 20.63 -10.01 -33.31
C LYS A 367 20.93 -11.43 -32.81
N GLU A 368 20.97 -11.63 -31.51
CA GLU A 368 21.22 -12.93 -30.87
C GLU A 368 19.92 -13.75 -30.75
N TYR A 369 19.38 -14.20 -31.88
CA TYR A 369 18.04 -14.79 -31.97
C TYR A 369 17.86 -16.08 -31.16
N LYS A 370 18.93 -16.87 -30.97
CA LYS A 370 18.88 -18.06 -30.11
C LYS A 370 18.60 -17.69 -28.64
N ALA A 371 19.25 -16.63 -28.15
CA ALA A 371 19.01 -16.11 -26.81
C ALA A 371 17.61 -15.49 -26.69
N LEU A 372 17.15 -14.79 -27.73
CA LEU A 372 15.79 -14.23 -27.80
C LEU A 372 14.72 -15.32 -27.67
N LEU A 373 14.81 -16.38 -28.50
CA LEU A 373 13.85 -17.49 -28.48
C LEU A 373 13.82 -18.20 -27.13
N GLY A 374 14.98 -18.44 -26.51
CA GLY A 374 15.03 -19.05 -25.20
C GLY A 374 14.47 -18.16 -24.09
N LEU A 375 14.69 -16.85 -24.15
CA LEU A 375 14.13 -15.90 -23.19
C LEU A 375 12.61 -15.80 -23.38
N ALA A 376 12.14 -15.66 -24.62
CA ALA A 376 10.72 -15.67 -24.95
C ALA A 376 10.01 -16.93 -24.46
N LYS A 377 10.64 -18.11 -24.62
CA LYS A 377 10.12 -19.37 -24.07
C LYS A 377 9.95 -19.32 -22.55
N SER A 378 10.84 -18.61 -21.85
CA SER A 378 10.75 -18.41 -20.40
C SER A 378 9.65 -17.41 -20.02
N LEU A 379 9.58 -16.27 -20.71
CA LEU A 379 8.62 -15.19 -20.41
C LEU A 379 7.17 -15.60 -20.72
N LEU A 380 6.95 -16.28 -21.85
CA LEU A 380 5.64 -16.78 -22.30
C LEU A 380 5.24 -18.09 -21.61
N SER A 381 5.77 -18.38 -20.42
CA SER A 381 5.43 -19.59 -19.67
C SER A 381 4.02 -19.49 -19.09
N ILE A 382 3.22 -20.53 -19.34
CA ILE A 382 1.80 -20.60 -18.97
C ILE A 382 1.60 -21.27 -17.60
N LYS A 383 0.63 -20.79 -16.82
CA LYS A 383 0.19 -21.39 -15.55
C LYS A 383 -0.40 -22.79 -15.76
N LYS A 384 -0.36 -23.64 -14.75
CA LYS A 384 -0.94 -25.00 -14.82
C LYS A 384 -2.46 -25.02 -14.64
N GLU A 385 -3.00 -24.13 -13.81
CA GLU A 385 -4.42 -24.02 -13.47
C GLU A 385 -4.78 -22.54 -13.30
N ILE A 386 -6.02 -22.16 -13.61
CA ILE A 386 -6.61 -20.84 -13.41
C ILE A 386 -7.76 -20.97 -12.40
N LYS A 387 -7.90 -20.02 -11.48
CA LYS A 387 -9.04 -20.03 -10.54
C LYS A 387 -10.28 -19.55 -11.28
N ASN A 388 -11.14 -20.49 -11.67
CA ASN A 388 -12.45 -20.16 -12.23
C ASN A 388 -13.37 -19.66 -11.11
N ASP A 389 -13.34 -18.36 -10.80
CA ASP A 389 -14.50 -17.72 -10.19
C ASP A 389 -15.54 -17.53 -11.31
N THR A 390 -16.62 -18.31 -11.22
CA THR A 390 -17.63 -18.50 -12.26
C THR A 390 -18.52 -17.28 -12.53
N GLU A 391 -18.17 -16.09 -12.02
CA GLU A 391 -19.03 -14.90 -12.05
C GLU A 391 -18.45 -13.69 -12.81
N SER A 392 -17.19 -13.71 -13.28
CA SER A 392 -16.65 -12.63 -14.13
C SER A 392 -16.15 -13.15 -15.49
N PHE A 393 -16.51 -12.46 -16.57
CA PHE A 393 -15.92 -12.69 -17.89
C PHE A 393 -14.44 -12.31 -17.85
N GLY A 394 -13.59 -13.30 -17.57
CA GLY A 394 -12.13 -13.27 -17.79
C GLY A 394 -11.36 -12.25 -16.95
N GLU A 395 -10.81 -12.69 -15.82
CA GLU A 395 -9.89 -11.84 -15.03
C GLU A 395 -8.51 -12.48 -14.74
N ASP A 396 -8.29 -13.76 -15.03
CA ASP A 396 -7.04 -14.43 -14.63
C ASP A 396 -6.01 -14.51 -15.78
N ASN A 397 -4.88 -13.82 -15.63
CA ASN A 397 -3.80 -13.79 -16.61
C ASN A 397 -3.17 -15.20 -16.78
N PRO A 398 -3.07 -15.76 -18.00
CA PRO A 398 -2.58 -17.11 -18.22
C PRO A 398 -1.06 -17.27 -18.04
N PHE A 399 -0.30 -16.17 -18.05
CA PHE A 399 1.15 -16.17 -17.93
C PHE A 399 1.62 -16.03 -16.47
N TYR A 400 2.82 -16.54 -16.17
CA TYR A 400 3.46 -16.31 -14.86
C TYR A 400 3.89 -14.86 -14.65
N ILE A 401 4.08 -14.10 -15.73
CA ILE A 401 4.49 -12.69 -15.75
C ILE A 401 3.26 -11.79 -15.98
N ALA A 402 3.25 -10.59 -15.40
CA ALA A 402 2.28 -9.52 -15.69
C ALA A 402 2.82 -8.57 -16.76
N ASP A 403 1.95 -7.87 -17.49
CA ASP A 403 2.32 -6.81 -18.44
C ASP A 403 3.41 -7.28 -19.44
N LEU A 404 3.18 -8.42 -20.10
CA LEU A 404 4.21 -9.06 -20.93
C LEU A 404 4.54 -8.21 -22.16
N ASP A 405 3.54 -7.52 -22.71
CA ASP A 405 3.70 -6.52 -23.77
C ASP A 405 4.81 -5.49 -23.45
N ALA A 406 4.89 -5.02 -22.20
CA ALA A 406 5.88 -4.05 -21.75
C ALA A 406 7.33 -4.55 -21.86
N SER A 407 7.54 -5.86 -21.97
CA SER A 407 8.88 -6.41 -22.20
C SER A 407 9.38 -6.25 -23.64
N GLY A 408 8.51 -5.93 -24.59
CA GLY A 408 8.82 -5.89 -26.02
C GLY A 408 9.02 -7.26 -26.68
N VAL A 409 8.69 -8.37 -26.00
CA VAL A 409 8.96 -9.72 -26.51
C VAL A 409 8.18 -10.05 -27.79
N PHE A 410 6.95 -9.54 -27.91
CA PHE A 410 6.08 -9.81 -29.07
C PHE A 410 6.61 -9.14 -30.35
N SER A 411 7.02 -7.86 -30.27
CA SER A 411 7.65 -7.16 -31.39
C SER A 411 8.97 -7.83 -31.78
N ALA A 412 9.83 -8.12 -30.80
CA ALA A 412 11.12 -8.75 -31.04
C ALA A 412 11.01 -10.12 -31.73
N LEU A 413 10.01 -10.94 -31.37
CA LEU A 413 9.75 -12.21 -32.06
C LEU A 413 9.22 -12.01 -33.48
N ALA A 414 8.35 -11.02 -33.70
CA ALA A 414 7.75 -10.75 -35.00
C ALA A 414 8.76 -10.19 -36.02
N ASP A 415 9.82 -9.52 -35.54
CA ASP A 415 10.83 -8.81 -36.34
C ASP A 415 12.14 -9.59 -36.57
N ILE A 416 12.21 -10.86 -36.15
CA ILE A 416 13.38 -11.74 -36.42
C ILE A 416 13.64 -11.80 -37.93
N ASP A 417 14.81 -11.37 -38.42
CA ASP A 417 15.11 -11.27 -39.86
C ASP A 417 15.75 -12.52 -40.50
N ASN A 418 15.69 -13.68 -39.81
CA ASN A 418 16.31 -14.94 -40.21
C ASN A 418 15.27 -16.08 -40.39
N ASP A 419 15.29 -16.76 -41.54
CA ASP A 419 14.30 -17.81 -41.89
C ASP A 419 14.20 -18.96 -40.85
N GLU A 420 15.33 -19.52 -40.39
CA GLU A 420 15.36 -20.64 -39.44
C GLU A 420 14.79 -20.24 -38.06
N HIS A 421 15.15 -19.06 -37.59
CA HIS A 421 14.69 -18.54 -36.30
C HIS A 421 13.24 -18.03 -36.38
N THR A 422 12.79 -17.57 -37.56
CA THR A 422 11.39 -17.20 -37.82
C THR A 422 10.49 -18.42 -37.74
N GLU A 423 10.90 -19.56 -38.32
CA GLU A 423 10.19 -20.86 -38.16
C GLU A 423 10.11 -21.23 -36.67
N SER A 424 11.22 -21.12 -35.95
CA SER A 424 11.28 -21.44 -34.51
C SER A 424 10.38 -20.53 -33.66
N ALA A 425 10.28 -19.24 -34.01
CA ALA A 425 9.38 -18.30 -33.36
C ALA A 425 7.90 -18.63 -33.60
N LEU A 426 7.55 -19.06 -34.82
CA LEU A 426 6.19 -19.49 -35.14
C LEU A 426 5.82 -20.73 -34.30
N ILE A 427 6.70 -21.72 -34.27
CA ILE A 427 6.48 -22.94 -33.47
C ILE A 427 6.25 -22.58 -32.01
N LEU A 428 7.15 -21.76 -31.42
CA LEU A 428 7.05 -21.35 -30.02
C LEU A 428 5.71 -20.64 -29.71
N THR A 429 5.32 -19.66 -30.53
CA THR A 429 4.11 -18.85 -30.27
C THR A 429 2.83 -19.68 -30.42
N VAL A 430 2.78 -20.57 -31.40
CA VAL A 430 1.69 -21.54 -31.63
C VAL A 430 1.57 -22.55 -30.48
N GLU A 431 2.70 -23.06 -29.99
CA GLU A 431 2.75 -23.94 -28.81
C GLU A 431 2.19 -23.22 -27.58
N LYS A 432 2.58 -21.96 -27.35
CA LYS A 432 2.08 -21.16 -26.23
C LYS A 432 0.60 -20.85 -26.33
N LEU A 433 0.11 -20.48 -27.50
CA LEU A 433 -1.32 -20.29 -27.70
C LEU A 433 -2.10 -21.59 -27.42
N SER A 434 -1.59 -22.74 -27.86
CA SER A 434 -2.21 -24.05 -27.58
C SER A 434 -2.24 -24.39 -26.08
N GLU A 435 -1.19 -24.04 -25.33
CA GLU A 435 -1.19 -24.17 -23.86
C GLU A 435 -2.29 -23.31 -23.22
N ILE A 436 -2.48 -22.06 -23.67
CA ILE A 436 -3.54 -21.17 -23.15
C ILE A 436 -4.93 -21.71 -23.49
N VAL A 437 -5.15 -22.21 -24.71
CA VAL A 437 -6.46 -22.78 -25.13
C VAL A 437 -6.87 -23.93 -24.22
N LYS A 438 -5.93 -24.79 -23.81
CA LYS A 438 -6.21 -25.92 -22.91
C LYS A 438 -6.65 -25.50 -21.51
N LEU A 439 -6.37 -24.26 -21.09
CA LEU A 439 -6.81 -23.72 -19.80
C LEU A 439 -8.31 -23.38 -19.78
N GLY A 440 -8.95 -23.16 -20.94
CA GLY A 440 -10.38 -22.82 -21.04
C GLY A 440 -11.35 -23.94 -20.66
N GLY A 441 -10.85 -25.13 -20.31
CA GLY A 441 -11.68 -26.30 -19.98
C GLY A 441 -12.23 -27.02 -21.22
N VAL A 442 -12.58 -28.30 -21.04
CA VAL A 442 -13.16 -29.14 -22.10
C VAL A 442 -14.59 -28.68 -22.37
N ASN A 443 -14.91 -28.39 -23.63
CA ASN A 443 -16.26 -28.01 -24.01
C ASN A 443 -17.12 -29.26 -24.27
N ASN A 444 -17.96 -29.64 -23.30
CA ASN A 444 -18.83 -30.81 -23.41
C ASN A 444 -20.02 -30.61 -24.36
N GLU A 445 -20.30 -29.38 -24.80
CA GLU A 445 -21.37 -29.05 -25.74
C GLU A 445 -20.81 -28.35 -27.01
N LYS A 446 -20.60 -29.17 -28.05
CA LYS A 446 -20.56 -28.90 -29.51
C LYS A 446 -19.50 -27.95 -30.14
N VAL A 447 -19.08 -28.37 -31.35
CA VAL A 447 -18.21 -27.75 -32.39
C VAL A 447 -16.69 -27.76 -32.18
N PHE A 448 -16.18 -27.40 -31.00
CA PHE A 448 -14.75 -27.36 -30.69
C PHE A 448 -14.45 -28.08 -29.36
N ASP A 449 -13.21 -28.55 -29.18
CA ASP A 449 -12.83 -29.39 -28.03
C ASP A 449 -12.65 -28.57 -26.73
N TYR A 450 -12.30 -27.29 -26.85
CA TYR A 450 -12.03 -26.37 -25.73
C TYR A 450 -12.85 -25.08 -25.85
N GLN A 451 -13.19 -24.48 -24.71
CA GLN A 451 -13.79 -23.14 -24.67
C GLN A 451 -12.71 -22.05 -24.84
N ASP A 452 -13.08 -20.90 -25.38
CA ASP A 452 -12.19 -19.74 -25.44
C ASP A 452 -12.09 -19.11 -24.03
N LEU A 453 -10.96 -19.30 -23.34
CA LEU A 453 -10.64 -18.62 -22.08
C LEU A 453 -10.61 -17.09 -22.24
N PHE A 454 -10.24 -16.63 -23.43
CA PHE A 454 -10.11 -15.22 -23.82
C PHE A 454 -10.91 -15.01 -25.11
N SER A 455 -11.89 -14.09 -25.09
CA SER A 455 -12.67 -13.79 -26.30
C SER A 455 -11.93 -12.77 -27.17
N LEU A 456 -11.76 -13.11 -28.46
CA LEU A 456 -11.20 -12.21 -29.48
C LEU A 456 -12.26 -11.73 -30.48
N LEU A 457 -13.55 -11.81 -30.15
CA LEU A 457 -14.64 -11.51 -31.10
C LEU A 457 -14.75 -10.04 -31.54
N ASP A 458 -14.05 -9.15 -30.83
CA ASP A 458 -13.83 -7.73 -31.11
C ASP A 458 -12.61 -7.45 -32.01
N VAL A 459 -11.83 -8.48 -32.33
CA VAL A 459 -10.58 -8.35 -33.10
C VAL A 459 -10.79 -8.87 -34.52
N ASP A 460 -10.17 -8.23 -35.52
CA ASP A 460 -10.04 -8.76 -36.88
C ASP A 460 -8.60 -9.21 -37.11
N ILE A 461 -8.35 -10.52 -37.22
CA ILE A 461 -6.99 -11.06 -37.37
C ILE A 461 -6.31 -10.57 -38.65
N PHE A 462 -7.06 -10.24 -39.71
CA PHE A 462 -6.49 -9.73 -40.95
C PHE A 462 -5.83 -8.35 -40.79
N THR A 463 -6.32 -7.53 -39.87
CA THR A 463 -5.84 -6.16 -39.63
C THR A 463 -5.14 -5.99 -38.29
N LEU A 464 -5.15 -7.01 -37.43
CA LEU A 464 -4.48 -7.01 -36.15
C LEU A 464 -2.96 -6.80 -36.31
N GLU A 465 -2.42 -5.86 -35.55
CA GLU A 465 -0.98 -5.56 -35.48
C GLU A 465 -0.47 -5.73 -34.05
N VAL A 466 0.85 -5.84 -33.89
CA VAL A 466 1.48 -5.88 -32.56
C VAL A 466 1.46 -4.46 -31.99
N GLU A 467 0.80 -4.26 -30.86
CA GLU A 467 0.69 -2.96 -30.21
C GLU A 467 1.74 -2.81 -29.09
N GLU A 468 2.46 -1.68 -29.09
CA GLU A 468 3.42 -1.30 -28.03
C GLU A 468 2.80 -0.39 -26.95
N SER A 469 1.47 -0.36 -26.84
CA SER A 469 0.81 0.43 -25.79
C SER A 469 0.71 -0.42 -24.53
N GLY A 470 1.36 0.02 -23.44
CA GLY A 470 1.42 -0.65 -22.13
C GLY A 470 0.05 -0.84 -21.49
N GLY A 471 -0.73 -1.76 -22.04
CA GLY A 471 -2.11 -2.01 -21.68
C GLY A 471 -2.16 -2.79 -20.38
N ILE A 472 -2.93 -2.30 -19.41
CA ILE A 472 -3.03 -2.88 -18.05
C ILE A 472 -3.83 -4.21 -18.06
N SER A 473 -4.14 -4.80 -19.23
CA SER A 473 -4.99 -5.98 -19.36
C SER A 473 -4.25 -7.15 -19.99
N TYR A 474 -4.28 -8.32 -19.36
CA TYR A 474 -3.73 -9.56 -19.91
C TYR A 474 -4.39 -10.01 -21.23
N ARG A 475 -5.60 -9.51 -21.53
CA ARG A 475 -6.23 -9.69 -22.85
C ARG A 475 -5.36 -9.07 -23.94
N GLN A 476 -4.68 -7.97 -23.64
CA GLN A 476 -3.73 -7.33 -24.54
C GLN A 476 -2.51 -8.24 -24.80
N ASP A 477 -1.97 -8.90 -23.79
CA ASP A 477 -0.87 -9.88 -23.95
C ASP A 477 -1.27 -11.00 -24.93
N VAL A 478 -2.49 -11.52 -24.81
CA VAL A 478 -2.98 -12.58 -25.72
C VAL A 478 -3.28 -12.03 -27.12
N LYS A 479 -3.81 -10.80 -27.24
CA LYS A 479 -3.97 -10.11 -28.53
C LYS A 479 -2.61 -9.95 -29.24
N ASN A 480 -1.60 -9.49 -28.51
CA ASN A 480 -0.24 -9.34 -29.03
C ASN A 480 0.40 -10.69 -29.41
N LEU A 481 0.16 -11.76 -28.65
CA LEU A 481 0.57 -13.12 -29.04
C LEU A 481 -0.05 -13.53 -30.40
N VAL A 482 -1.35 -13.29 -30.60
CA VAL A 482 -2.04 -13.60 -31.85
C VAL A 482 -1.55 -12.70 -33.00
N ALA A 483 -1.28 -11.43 -32.73
CA ALA A 483 -0.69 -10.50 -33.70
C ALA A 483 0.71 -10.96 -34.15
N THR A 484 1.55 -11.40 -33.21
CA THR A 484 2.86 -12.01 -33.52
C THR A 484 2.68 -13.26 -34.39
N ILE A 485 1.75 -14.16 -34.06
CA ILE A 485 1.46 -15.36 -34.86
C ILE A 485 1.02 -14.99 -36.28
N LYS A 486 0.12 -14.00 -36.43
CA LYS A 486 -0.33 -13.49 -37.73
C LYS A 486 0.85 -13.03 -38.58
N LYS A 487 1.70 -12.15 -38.06
CA LYS A 487 2.88 -11.64 -38.77
C LYS A 487 3.87 -12.75 -39.14
N LEU A 488 4.04 -13.74 -38.26
CA LEU A 488 4.87 -14.92 -38.55
C LEU A 488 4.26 -15.83 -39.62
N ILE A 489 2.93 -16.01 -39.65
CA ILE A 489 2.20 -16.74 -40.71
C ILE A 489 2.39 -16.05 -42.07
N GLU A 490 2.25 -14.73 -42.16
CA GLU A 490 2.45 -13.99 -43.41
C GLU A 490 3.87 -14.23 -43.96
N ARG A 491 4.87 -14.21 -43.07
CA ARG A 491 6.29 -14.39 -43.44
C ARG A 491 6.67 -15.84 -43.75
N THR A 492 6.09 -16.82 -43.06
CA THR A 492 6.47 -18.23 -43.20
C THR A 492 5.60 -18.99 -44.20
N ILE A 493 4.33 -18.63 -44.34
CA ILE A 493 3.38 -19.24 -45.28
C ILE A 493 3.17 -18.30 -46.47
N GLY A 494 2.69 -17.08 -46.24
CA GLY A 494 2.31 -16.15 -47.32
C GLY A 494 3.44 -15.82 -48.29
N ASN A 495 4.63 -15.50 -47.78
CA ASN A 495 5.80 -15.23 -48.62
C ASN A 495 6.37 -16.48 -49.31
N ASN A 496 5.91 -17.69 -48.95
CA ASN A 496 6.40 -18.96 -49.49
C ASN A 496 5.32 -19.70 -50.32
N CYS A 497 4.28 -19.03 -50.83
CA CYS A 497 3.25 -19.70 -51.64
C CYS A 497 3.80 -20.36 -52.93
N GLY A 498 4.98 -19.94 -53.42
CA GLY A 498 5.67 -20.58 -54.54
C GLY A 498 6.39 -21.91 -54.19
N ASP A 499 6.56 -22.22 -52.90
CA ASP A 499 7.12 -23.47 -52.39
C ASP A 499 6.05 -24.21 -51.57
N GLU A 500 5.22 -25.00 -52.28
CA GLU A 500 4.14 -25.77 -51.67
C GLU A 500 4.61 -26.65 -50.50
N LYS A 501 5.81 -27.24 -50.60
CA LYS A 501 6.34 -28.12 -49.55
C LYS A 501 6.65 -27.33 -48.28
N LYS A 502 7.29 -26.16 -48.39
CA LYS A 502 7.58 -25.28 -47.25
C LYS A 502 6.30 -24.70 -46.65
N ALA A 503 5.37 -24.20 -47.48
CA ALA A 503 4.09 -23.67 -47.02
C ALA A 503 3.24 -24.72 -46.27
N ARG A 504 3.16 -25.95 -46.79
CA ARG A 504 2.46 -27.06 -46.11
C ARG A 504 3.13 -27.45 -44.80
N LYS A 505 4.46 -27.54 -44.76
CA LYS A 505 5.22 -27.82 -43.53
C LYS A 505 4.89 -26.79 -42.44
N MET A 506 4.89 -25.51 -42.78
CA MET A 506 4.58 -24.43 -41.82
C MET A 506 3.12 -24.48 -41.36
N PHE A 507 2.19 -24.76 -42.28
CA PHE A 507 0.78 -24.89 -41.96
C PHE A 507 0.47 -26.06 -41.02
N GLU A 508 1.23 -27.17 -41.05
CA GLU A 508 1.03 -28.27 -40.11
C GLU A 508 1.15 -27.82 -38.64
N HIS A 509 2.04 -26.88 -38.34
CA HIS A 509 2.15 -26.31 -36.99
C HIS A 509 0.85 -25.58 -36.59
N ILE A 510 0.26 -24.78 -37.50
CA ILE A 510 -1.02 -24.09 -37.27
C ILE A 510 -2.17 -25.08 -37.15
N ASN A 511 -2.18 -26.12 -38.00
CA ASN A 511 -3.23 -27.12 -38.02
C ASN A 511 -3.29 -27.96 -36.73
N ASN A 512 -2.17 -28.04 -36.01
CA ASN A 512 -2.04 -28.72 -34.72
C ASN A 512 -2.40 -27.85 -33.51
N LEU A 513 -2.85 -26.60 -33.72
CA LEU A 513 -3.43 -25.78 -32.64
C LEU A 513 -4.58 -26.52 -31.96
N SER A 514 -4.67 -26.36 -30.64
CA SER A 514 -5.79 -26.94 -29.87
C SER A 514 -7.13 -26.38 -30.36
N SER A 515 -8.14 -27.25 -30.45
CA SER A 515 -9.43 -26.93 -31.10
C SER A 515 -10.29 -26.01 -30.23
N CYS A 516 -10.27 -24.71 -30.54
CA CYS A 516 -11.21 -23.71 -30.01
C CYS A 516 -11.59 -22.72 -31.12
N ARG A 517 -12.52 -21.80 -30.82
CA ARG A 517 -13.03 -20.84 -31.80
C ARG A 517 -11.97 -19.82 -32.21
N SER A 518 -11.15 -19.33 -31.29
CA SER A 518 -10.06 -18.39 -31.64
C SER A 518 -8.98 -19.04 -32.51
N SER A 519 -8.58 -20.29 -32.22
CA SER A 519 -7.64 -21.06 -33.07
C SER A 519 -8.21 -21.36 -34.46
N TRP A 520 -9.52 -21.59 -34.57
CA TRP A 520 -10.19 -21.76 -35.86
C TRP A 520 -10.06 -20.52 -36.76
N ARG A 521 -10.21 -19.32 -36.18
CA ARG A 521 -10.06 -18.06 -36.91
C ARG A 521 -8.63 -17.84 -37.41
N ILE A 522 -7.62 -18.18 -36.60
CA ILE A 522 -6.21 -18.15 -37.01
C ILE A 522 -5.95 -19.14 -38.16
N LYS A 523 -6.54 -20.35 -38.10
CA LYS A 523 -6.43 -21.34 -39.17
C LYS A 523 -7.02 -20.83 -40.48
N LEU A 524 -8.18 -20.17 -40.44
CA LEU A 524 -8.81 -19.54 -41.61
C LEU A 524 -7.92 -18.46 -42.22
N PHE A 525 -7.30 -17.62 -41.39
CA PHE A 525 -6.32 -16.64 -41.83
C PHE A 525 -5.11 -17.30 -42.51
N ALA A 526 -4.51 -18.32 -41.89
CA ALA A 526 -3.37 -19.05 -42.46
C ALA A 526 -3.68 -19.71 -43.81
N LEU A 527 -4.85 -20.35 -43.94
CA LEU A 527 -5.31 -20.94 -45.20
C LEU A 527 -5.47 -19.90 -46.31
N SER A 528 -5.93 -18.69 -45.97
CA SER A 528 -6.12 -17.61 -46.94
C SER A 528 -4.83 -17.01 -47.49
N GLN A 529 -3.68 -17.25 -46.85
CA GLN A 529 -2.39 -16.72 -47.30
C GLN A 529 -1.92 -17.36 -48.61
N CYS A 530 -2.17 -18.67 -48.81
CA CYS A 530 -1.83 -19.38 -50.05
C CYS A 530 -3.03 -20.20 -50.58
N PRO A 531 -4.07 -19.56 -51.13
CA PRO A 531 -5.32 -20.25 -51.50
C PRO A 531 -5.16 -21.41 -52.48
N GLU A 532 -4.25 -21.29 -53.45
CA GLU A 532 -3.99 -22.33 -54.45
C GLU A 532 -3.35 -23.58 -53.83
N VAL A 533 -2.49 -23.41 -52.82
CA VAL A 533 -1.86 -24.53 -52.11
C VAL A 533 -2.89 -25.28 -51.26
N PHE A 534 -3.80 -24.56 -50.60
CA PHE A 534 -4.74 -25.14 -49.62
C PHE A 534 -6.17 -25.31 -50.13
N LYS A 535 -6.36 -25.48 -51.43
CA LYS A 535 -7.69 -25.56 -52.07
C LYS A 535 -8.62 -26.60 -51.43
N ARG A 536 -8.08 -27.77 -51.06
CA ARG A 536 -8.87 -28.86 -50.44
C ARG A 536 -9.30 -28.48 -49.02
N GLU A 537 -8.37 -27.99 -48.22
CA GLU A 537 -8.60 -27.58 -46.84
C GLU A 537 -9.57 -26.38 -46.76
N LEU A 538 -9.48 -25.44 -47.70
CA LEU A 538 -10.40 -24.31 -47.85
C LEU A 538 -11.82 -24.78 -48.20
N LYS A 539 -11.97 -25.75 -49.10
CA LYS A 539 -13.27 -26.36 -49.40
C LYS A 539 -13.89 -26.98 -48.15
N GLU A 540 -13.13 -27.78 -47.41
CA GLU A 540 -13.59 -28.38 -46.15
C GLU A 540 -13.99 -27.31 -45.13
N ALA A 541 -13.19 -26.24 -45.01
CA ALA A 541 -13.44 -25.15 -44.08
C ALA A 541 -14.71 -24.35 -44.41
N PHE A 542 -14.93 -24.02 -45.68
CA PHE A 542 -16.13 -23.28 -46.10
C PHE A 542 -17.40 -24.08 -45.81
N PHE A 543 -17.44 -25.38 -46.16
CA PHE A 543 -18.64 -26.19 -45.95
C PHE A 543 -18.94 -26.51 -44.47
N ARG A 544 -18.03 -26.23 -43.54
CA ARG A 544 -18.22 -26.48 -42.10
C ARG A 544 -19.30 -25.59 -41.45
N VAL A 545 -19.67 -24.46 -42.07
CA VAL A 545 -20.63 -23.50 -41.50
C VAL A 545 -22.07 -24.03 -41.41
N PHE A 546 -22.42 -25.05 -42.19
CA PHE A 546 -23.79 -25.58 -42.30
C PHE A 546 -24.13 -26.56 -41.16
N ILE A 547 -24.05 -26.09 -39.93
CA ILE A 547 -24.38 -26.80 -38.68
C ILE A 547 -25.27 -25.92 -37.81
N ASP A 548 -26.07 -26.50 -36.90
CA ASP A 548 -27.01 -25.71 -36.08
C ASP A 548 -26.33 -24.58 -35.30
N ASP A 549 -25.13 -24.82 -34.76
CA ASP A 549 -24.29 -23.83 -34.06
C ASP A 549 -23.38 -23.04 -35.02
N TYR A 550 -23.87 -22.66 -36.20
CA TYR A 550 -23.10 -22.01 -37.28
C TYR A 550 -22.33 -20.77 -36.81
N TYR A 551 -22.87 -20.02 -35.84
CA TYR A 551 -22.28 -18.80 -35.30
C TYR A 551 -20.93 -19.05 -34.60
N GLN A 552 -20.65 -20.29 -34.19
CA GLN A 552 -19.34 -20.70 -33.66
C GLN A 552 -18.29 -20.85 -34.78
N ILE A 553 -18.71 -21.22 -36.00
CA ILE A 553 -17.83 -21.40 -37.17
C ILE A 553 -17.60 -20.09 -37.91
N GLU A 554 -18.68 -19.35 -38.12
CA GLU A 554 -18.67 -18.11 -38.89
C GLU A 554 -18.27 -16.91 -38.04
N GLY A 555 -18.69 -16.87 -36.77
CA GLY A 555 -18.66 -15.63 -36.03
C GLY A 555 -17.24 -15.14 -35.73
N GLY A 556 -17.02 -13.87 -36.06
CA GLY A 556 -15.74 -13.21 -36.27
C GLY A 556 -15.78 -12.55 -37.66
N THR A 557 -14.65 -12.05 -38.16
CA THR A 557 -14.51 -11.56 -39.55
C THR A 557 -13.91 -12.61 -40.47
N GLU A 558 -13.16 -13.56 -39.92
CA GLU A 558 -12.16 -14.35 -40.65
C GLU A 558 -12.81 -15.34 -41.60
N TYR A 559 -13.92 -15.96 -41.25
CA TYR A 559 -14.62 -16.87 -42.15
C TYR A 559 -15.03 -16.16 -43.46
N LYS A 560 -15.66 -14.98 -43.30
CA LYS A 560 -16.10 -14.14 -44.41
C LYS A 560 -14.91 -13.55 -45.19
N LYS A 561 -13.86 -13.07 -44.52
CA LYS A 561 -12.66 -12.57 -45.20
C LYS A 561 -11.92 -13.67 -45.97
N THR A 562 -11.79 -14.86 -45.40
CA THR A 562 -11.25 -16.04 -46.09
C THR A 562 -12.10 -16.42 -47.30
N LEU A 563 -13.44 -16.34 -47.23
CA LEU A 563 -14.31 -16.49 -48.41
C LEU A 563 -14.01 -15.44 -49.47
N GLY A 564 -13.91 -14.16 -49.08
CA GLY A 564 -13.54 -13.07 -49.99
C GLY A 564 -12.20 -13.32 -50.68
N THR A 565 -11.19 -13.77 -49.95
CA THR A 565 -9.84 -13.95 -50.49
C THR A 565 -9.68 -15.25 -51.29
N ALA A 566 -10.40 -16.32 -50.96
CA ALA A 566 -10.06 -17.66 -51.45
C ALA A 566 -11.21 -18.44 -52.13
N PHE A 567 -12.45 -17.93 -52.18
CA PHE A 567 -13.58 -18.68 -52.76
C PHE A 567 -13.40 -18.98 -54.27
N TYR A 568 -12.58 -18.20 -54.97
CA TYR A 568 -12.30 -18.39 -56.40
C TYR A 568 -11.55 -19.70 -56.70
N VAL A 569 -10.81 -20.26 -55.75
CA VAL A 569 -10.02 -21.50 -55.95
C VAL A 569 -10.89 -22.76 -56.01
N LEU A 570 -12.12 -22.70 -55.48
CA LEU A 570 -13.07 -23.81 -55.55
C LEU A 570 -13.46 -24.10 -57.00
N GLU A 571 -13.83 -25.34 -57.30
CA GLU A 571 -14.38 -25.67 -58.62
C GLU A 571 -15.75 -25.01 -58.83
N LYS A 572 -16.12 -24.75 -60.09
CA LYS A 572 -17.41 -24.10 -60.42
C LYS A 572 -18.60 -24.86 -59.84
N THR A 573 -18.56 -26.19 -59.87
CA THR A 573 -19.57 -27.10 -59.29
C THR A 573 -19.66 -26.96 -57.77
N ASP A 574 -18.53 -26.84 -57.08
CA ASP A 574 -18.49 -26.66 -55.63
C ASP A 574 -18.97 -25.28 -55.20
N ARG A 575 -18.60 -24.21 -55.93
CA ARG A 575 -19.11 -22.85 -55.67
C ARG A 575 -20.62 -22.78 -55.78
N GLN A 576 -21.16 -23.39 -56.84
CA GLN A 576 -22.60 -23.46 -57.06
C GLN A 576 -23.29 -24.21 -55.91
N LYS A 577 -22.78 -25.39 -55.56
CA LYS A 577 -23.28 -26.18 -54.43
C LYS A 577 -23.23 -25.42 -53.10
N TYR A 578 -22.19 -24.62 -52.86
CA TYR A 578 -22.07 -23.81 -51.65
C TYR A 578 -23.13 -22.71 -51.60
N ILE A 579 -23.31 -21.95 -52.69
CA ILE A 579 -24.31 -20.88 -52.80
C ILE A 579 -25.72 -21.44 -52.57
N ASP A 580 -26.05 -22.57 -53.20
CA ASP A 580 -27.35 -23.23 -53.04
C ASP A 580 -27.59 -23.63 -51.58
N LYS A 581 -26.57 -24.16 -50.90
CA LYS A 581 -26.65 -24.48 -49.46
C LYS A 581 -26.80 -23.25 -48.57
N VAL A 582 -26.22 -22.10 -48.91
CA VAL A 582 -26.44 -20.85 -48.15
C VAL A 582 -27.91 -20.45 -48.21
N PHE A 583 -28.53 -20.49 -49.39
CA PHE A 583 -29.96 -20.27 -49.51
C PHE A 583 -30.78 -21.33 -48.76
N GLU A 584 -30.45 -22.61 -48.87
CA GLU A 584 -31.18 -23.70 -48.19
C GLU A 584 -31.11 -23.59 -46.66
N PHE A 585 -29.92 -23.31 -46.11
CA PHE A 585 -29.67 -23.34 -44.69
C PHE A 585 -30.17 -22.08 -43.99
N PHE A 586 -29.78 -20.89 -44.48
CA PHE A 586 -30.07 -19.62 -43.81
C PHE A 586 -31.46 -19.03 -44.13
N SER A 587 -32.25 -19.67 -45.01
CA SER A 587 -33.63 -19.26 -45.28
C SER A 587 -34.69 -19.94 -44.40
N LYS A 588 -34.29 -20.94 -43.60
CA LYS A 588 -35.22 -21.66 -42.73
C LYS A 588 -35.84 -20.72 -41.70
N LYS A 589 -37.18 -20.69 -41.66
CA LYS A 589 -37.94 -20.05 -40.58
C LYS A 589 -38.11 -21.04 -39.43
N ASP A 590 -37.79 -20.60 -38.22
CA ASP A 590 -38.01 -21.42 -37.03
C ASP A 590 -39.47 -21.23 -36.57
N ALA A 591 -40.29 -22.26 -36.71
CA ALA A 591 -41.76 -22.14 -36.58
C ALA A 591 -42.24 -21.82 -35.15
N GLU A 592 -41.36 -21.82 -34.15
CA GLU A 592 -41.72 -21.67 -32.73
C GLU A 592 -41.16 -20.40 -32.04
N LYS A 593 -40.36 -19.55 -32.72
CA LYS A 593 -39.73 -18.36 -32.09
C LYS A 593 -39.56 -17.19 -33.07
N GLU A 594 -40.50 -16.24 -33.08
CA GLU A 594 -40.25 -14.89 -33.62
C GLU A 594 -39.41 -14.09 -32.61
N ASN A 595 -38.11 -14.39 -32.53
CA ASN A 595 -37.15 -13.71 -31.66
C ASN A 595 -35.89 -13.32 -32.46
N ASP A 596 -35.07 -12.39 -31.92
CA ASP A 596 -33.85 -11.84 -32.54
C ASP A 596 -32.93 -12.88 -33.22
N LYS A 597 -32.90 -14.13 -32.75
CA LYS A 597 -32.13 -15.24 -33.33
C LYS A 597 -32.46 -15.52 -34.81
N GLU A 598 -33.72 -15.44 -35.22
CA GLU A 598 -34.11 -15.66 -36.63
C GLU A 598 -33.55 -14.55 -37.53
N VAL A 599 -33.55 -13.31 -37.04
CA VAL A 599 -33.01 -12.14 -37.75
C VAL A 599 -31.51 -12.29 -37.95
N TRP A 600 -30.76 -12.70 -36.92
CA TRP A 600 -29.32 -12.95 -37.02
C TRP A 600 -28.99 -14.08 -37.99
N HIS A 601 -29.76 -15.17 -37.99
CA HIS A 601 -29.57 -16.30 -38.91
C HIS A 601 -29.69 -15.89 -40.38
N ARG A 602 -30.78 -15.19 -40.73
CA ARG A 602 -31.01 -14.70 -42.10
C ARG A 602 -30.00 -13.63 -42.51
N ARG A 603 -29.59 -12.77 -41.57
CA ARG A 603 -28.55 -11.75 -41.79
C ARG A 603 -27.22 -12.39 -42.17
N THR A 604 -26.76 -13.42 -41.45
CA THR A 604 -25.49 -14.11 -41.76
C THR A 604 -25.49 -14.68 -43.19
N GLY A 605 -26.59 -15.29 -43.63
CA GLY A 605 -26.74 -15.78 -45.01
C GLY A 605 -26.58 -14.69 -46.06
N TRP A 606 -27.21 -13.53 -45.83
CA TRP A 606 -27.07 -12.35 -46.71
C TRP A 606 -25.64 -11.78 -46.72
N GLU A 607 -24.96 -11.75 -45.57
CA GLU A 607 -23.58 -11.25 -45.47
C GLU A 607 -22.60 -12.17 -46.23
N ILE A 608 -22.74 -13.49 -46.12
CA ILE A 608 -21.93 -14.47 -46.88
C ILE A 608 -22.11 -14.26 -48.39
N LEU A 609 -23.35 -14.10 -48.87
CA LEU A 609 -23.61 -13.87 -50.30
C LEU A 609 -23.11 -12.51 -50.77
N SER A 610 -23.14 -11.49 -49.91
CA SER A 610 -22.58 -10.17 -50.20
C SER A 610 -21.06 -10.21 -50.38
N VAL A 611 -20.35 -11.00 -49.58
CA VAL A 611 -18.91 -11.26 -49.79
C VAL A 611 -18.64 -11.97 -51.12
N ILE A 612 -19.42 -13.00 -51.47
CA ILE A 612 -19.24 -13.70 -52.75
C ILE A 612 -19.54 -12.77 -53.94
N TYR A 613 -20.50 -11.86 -53.77
CA TYR A 613 -20.84 -10.86 -54.78
C TYR A 613 -19.76 -9.79 -54.93
N SER A 614 -19.13 -9.33 -53.85
CA SER A 614 -18.07 -8.31 -53.89
C SER A 614 -16.86 -8.75 -54.73
N ILE A 615 -16.58 -10.06 -54.76
CA ILE A 615 -15.52 -10.66 -55.58
C ILE A 615 -15.98 -11.13 -56.98
N GLY A 616 -17.22 -10.82 -57.37
CA GLY A 616 -17.74 -11.07 -58.72
C GLY A 616 -18.13 -12.52 -59.03
N LEU A 617 -18.30 -13.37 -58.01
CA LEU A 617 -18.60 -14.81 -58.18
C LEU A 617 -20.07 -15.18 -57.99
N LEU A 618 -20.95 -14.19 -57.84
CA LEU A 618 -22.41 -14.37 -57.77
C LEU A 618 -23.06 -13.85 -59.07
N ASN A 619 -23.92 -14.65 -59.69
CA ASN A 619 -24.60 -14.28 -60.94
C ASN A 619 -25.86 -13.42 -60.69
N LYS A 620 -26.43 -12.85 -61.76
CA LYS A 620 -27.62 -11.98 -61.70
C LYS A 620 -28.89 -12.69 -61.22
N GLU A 621 -28.97 -14.01 -61.40
CA GLU A 621 -30.08 -14.83 -60.91
C GLU A 621 -30.07 -14.92 -59.38
N TYR A 622 -28.89 -15.16 -58.79
CA TYR A 622 -28.73 -15.20 -57.33
C TYR A 622 -28.84 -13.82 -56.68
N GLU A 623 -28.51 -12.73 -57.37
CA GLU A 623 -28.75 -11.36 -56.88
C GLU A 623 -30.25 -11.13 -56.62
N ASN A 624 -31.10 -11.49 -57.58
CA ASN A 624 -32.55 -11.39 -57.43
C ASN A 624 -33.10 -12.36 -56.37
N LYS A 625 -32.53 -13.56 -56.29
CA LYS A 625 -32.90 -14.55 -55.27
C LYS A 625 -32.58 -14.08 -53.84
N CYS A 626 -31.48 -13.34 -53.64
CA CYS A 626 -31.16 -12.72 -52.34
C CYS A 626 -32.24 -11.74 -51.88
N GLU A 627 -32.71 -10.87 -52.78
CA GLU A 627 -33.76 -9.90 -52.47
C GLU A 627 -35.07 -10.59 -52.08
N GLN A 628 -35.43 -11.67 -52.78
CA GLN A 628 -36.61 -12.48 -52.47
C GLN A 628 -36.50 -13.21 -51.13
N VAL A 629 -35.34 -13.80 -50.81
CA VAL A 629 -35.17 -14.68 -49.64
C VAL A 629 -34.78 -13.92 -48.38
N PHE A 630 -33.94 -12.88 -48.48
CA PHE A 630 -33.42 -12.12 -47.34
C PHE A 630 -33.95 -10.69 -47.25
N GLY A 631 -34.79 -10.26 -48.20
CA GLY A 631 -35.41 -8.93 -48.21
C GLY A 631 -34.49 -7.81 -48.67
N LYS A 632 -33.25 -8.11 -49.09
CA LYS A 632 -32.24 -7.15 -49.57
C LYS A 632 -31.34 -7.77 -50.64
N LYS A 633 -30.89 -6.96 -51.59
CA LYS A 633 -29.86 -7.35 -52.57
C LYS A 633 -28.48 -7.49 -51.89
N PRO A 634 -27.58 -8.35 -52.41
CA PRO A 634 -26.22 -8.44 -51.92
C PRO A 634 -25.46 -7.13 -52.20
N LYS A 635 -24.53 -6.76 -51.30
CA LYS A 635 -23.78 -5.50 -51.39
C LYS A 635 -22.41 -5.74 -52.03
N LYS A 636 -22.05 -4.96 -53.08
CA LYS A 636 -20.80 -5.13 -53.85
C LYS A 636 -19.56 -4.60 -53.12
N ASP A 637 -19.74 -3.61 -52.26
CA ASP A 637 -18.75 -3.01 -51.38
C ASP A 637 -18.96 -3.48 -49.92
N TYR A 638 -19.31 -4.76 -49.75
CA TYR A 638 -19.47 -5.34 -48.42
C TYR A 638 -18.11 -5.70 -47.83
N GLU A 639 -17.83 -5.21 -46.62
CA GLU A 639 -16.64 -5.54 -45.84
C GLU A 639 -17.07 -6.21 -44.52
N PRO A 640 -16.51 -7.40 -44.18
CA PRO A 640 -16.80 -8.04 -42.89
C PRO A 640 -16.21 -7.26 -41.71
N GLU A 641 -17.05 -6.97 -40.71
CA GLU A 641 -16.67 -6.30 -39.46
C GLU A 641 -16.74 -7.27 -38.25
N PRO A 642 -15.97 -7.03 -37.17
CA PRO A 642 -16.03 -7.84 -35.94
C PRO A 642 -17.45 -7.90 -35.36
N VAL A 643 -17.79 -9.03 -34.72
CA VAL A 643 -19.15 -9.28 -34.19
C VAL A 643 -19.47 -8.35 -33.02
N ILE A 644 -18.45 -7.92 -32.28
CA ILE A 644 -18.53 -6.89 -31.25
C ILE A 644 -17.80 -5.67 -31.82
N GLY A 645 -18.54 -4.60 -32.12
CA GLY A 645 -17.95 -3.36 -32.66
C GLY A 645 -17.04 -2.64 -31.66
N GLU A 646 -16.29 -1.63 -32.14
CA GLU A 646 -15.55 -0.72 -31.28
C GLU A 646 -16.48 -0.19 -30.19
N THR A 647 -16.16 -0.49 -28.93
CA THR A 647 -16.87 0.10 -27.80
C THR A 647 -16.54 1.60 -27.82
N ARG A 648 -17.45 2.43 -28.33
CA ARG A 648 -17.35 3.87 -28.16
C ARG A 648 -17.59 4.17 -26.68
N GLY A 649 -16.52 4.41 -25.93
CA GLY A 649 -16.58 5.05 -24.64
C GLY A 649 -16.39 6.56 -24.83
N GLY A 650 -17.17 7.37 -24.12
CA GLY A 650 -17.05 8.82 -24.18
C GLY A 650 -18.00 9.48 -23.19
N THR A 651 -17.76 10.76 -22.93
CA THR A 651 -18.69 11.58 -22.14
C THR A 651 -19.88 11.96 -23.03
N VAL A 652 -21.10 11.72 -22.53
CA VAL A 652 -22.32 12.19 -23.20
C VAL A 652 -22.38 13.71 -23.11
N ILE A 653 -22.57 14.38 -24.25
CA ILE A 653 -22.77 15.82 -24.35
C ILE A 653 -24.17 16.05 -24.94
N ASP A 654 -25.14 16.27 -24.06
CA ASP A 654 -26.52 16.54 -24.45
C ASP A 654 -26.63 17.86 -25.23
N ARG A 655 -27.43 17.85 -26.31
CA ARG A 655 -27.65 19.01 -27.16
C ARG A 655 -29.11 19.40 -27.15
N SER A 656 -29.39 20.72 -27.13
CA SER A 656 -30.75 21.18 -27.32
C SER A 656 -31.27 20.81 -28.72
N PRO A 657 -32.48 20.26 -28.84
CA PRO A 657 -33.12 20.06 -30.14
C PRO A 657 -33.55 21.36 -30.83
N PHE A 658 -33.67 22.46 -30.08
CA PHE A 658 -34.24 23.73 -30.55
C PHE A 658 -33.40 24.94 -30.13
N GLU A 659 -33.36 25.97 -30.97
CA GLU A 659 -32.75 27.27 -30.65
C GLU A 659 -33.80 28.20 -30.01
N LEU A 660 -33.66 28.46 -28.70
CA LEU A 660 -34.69 29.17 -27.92
C LEU A 660 -34.80 30.67 -28.24
N ALA A 661 -33.74 31.29 -28.77
CA ALA A 661 -33.71 32.73 -29.07
C ALA A 661 -34.77 33.17 -30.10
N GLY A 662 -35.26 32.25 -30.95
CA GLY A 662 -36.32 32.50 -31.92
C GLY A 662 -37.73 32.52 -31.35
N PHE A 663 -37.92 32.22 -30.07
CA PHE A 663 -39.23 32.09 -29.42
C PHE A 663 -39.36 33.00 -28.21
N SER A 664 -40.55 33.59 -28.02
CA SER A 664 -40.89 34.26 -26.75
C SER A 664 -41.05 33.23 -25.62
N PRO A 665 -40.79 33.58 -24.34
CA PRO A 665 -40.97 32.65 -23.22
C PRO A 665 -42.38 32.07 -23.12
N ASP A 666 -43.41 32.81 -23.53
CA ASP A 666 -44.79 32.31 -23.61
C ASP A 666 -44.94 31.16 -24.62
N GLN A 667 -44.41 31.33 -25.84
CA GLN A 667 -44.41 30.29 -26.87
C GLN A 667 -43.61 29.07 -26.43
N ILE A 668 -42.47 29.27 -25.76
CA ILE A 668 -41.66 28.18 -25.19
C ILE A 668 -42.49 27.39 -24.18
N ALA A 669 -43.15 28.06 -23.23
CA ALA A 669 -43.98 27.39 -22.23
C ALA A 669 -45.15 26.60 -22.84
N VAL A 670 -45.77 27.12 -23.91
CA VAL A 670 -46.80 26.40 -24.67
C VAL A 670 -46.22 25.15 -25.33
N ASN A 671 -45.09 25.27 -26.03
CA ASN A 671 -44.48 24.16 -26.74
C ASN A 671 -44.02 23.05 -25.79
N LEU A 672 -43.42 23.38 -24.64
CA LEU A 672 -42.99 22.38 -23.64
C LEU A 672 -44.15 21.53 -23.10
N LYS A 673 -45.38 22.06 -23.10
CA LYS A 673 -46.60 21.34 -22.67
C LYS A 673 -47.23 20.47 -23.76
N SER A 674 -46.83 20.63 -25.02
CA SER A 674 -47.48 19.98 -26.16
C SER A 674 -46.51 19.30 -27.13
N GLU A 675 -45.67 20.07 -27.81
CA GLU A 675 -44.82 19.60 -28.91
C GLU A 675 -43.41 19.20 -28.46
N TRP A 676 -42.90 19.80 -27.39
CA TRP A 676 -41.56 19.57 -26.84
C TRP A 676 -41.63 18.77 -25.54
N THR A 677 -42.52 17.77 -25.48
CA THR A 677 -42.58 16.85 -24.34
C THR A 677 -41.41 15.86 -24.38
N VAL A 678 -40.98 15.38 -23.21
CA VAL A 678 -39.86 14.43 -23.08
C VAL A 678 -40.04 13.22 -24.00
N LYS A 679 -41.25 12.65 -24.03
CA LYS A 679 -41.58 11.50 -24.89
C LYS A 679 -41.46 11.83 -26.38
N LYS A 680 -42.06 12.93 -26.84
CA LYS A 680 -41.98 13.34 -28.25
C LYS A 680 -40.54 13.61 -28.70
N ILE A 681 -39.72 14.24 -27.85
CA ILE A 681 -38.30 14.50 -28.14
C ILE A 681 -37.52 13.18 -28.19
N ALA A 682 -37.71 12.29 -27.21
CA ALA A 682 -37.06 10.99 -27.20
C ALA A 682 -37.40 10.17 -28.47
N ASP A 683 -38.67 10.18 -28.89
CA ASP A 683 -39.11 9.49 -30.11
C ASP A 683 -38.54 10.14 -31.39
N LEU A 684 -38.48 11.47 -31.45
CA LEU A 684 -38.02 12.24 -32.63
C LEU A 684 -36.52 12.08 -32.88
N TYR A 685 -35.72 11.92 -31.82
CA TYR A 685 -34.25 11.86 -31.89
C TYR A 685 -33.68 10.52 -31.40
N LYS A 686 -34.48 9.45 -31.35
CA LYS A 686 -34.05 8.10 -30.90
C LYS A 686 -32.85 7.50 -31.63
N ASN A 687 -32.54 8.00 -32.83
CA ASN A 687 -31.44 7.55 -33.67
C ASN A 687 -30.23 8.50 -33.66
N ASP A 688 -30.21 9.49 -32.76
CA ASP A 688 -29.05 10.37 -32.60
C ASP A 688 -27.84 9.60 -32.03
N ASP A 689 -26.66 10.18 -32.23
CA ASP A 689 -25.44 9.71 -31.59
C ASP A 689 -25.61 9.71 -30.07
N PHE A 690 -25.46 8.54 -29.42
CA PHE A 690 -25.65 8.39 -27.99
C PHE A 690 -24.65 9.21 -27.16
N LEU A 691 -23.50 9.61 -27.73
CA LEU A 691 -22.55 10.53 -27.09
C LEU A 691 -22.89 12.00 -27.31
N ARG A 692 -23.75 12.33 -28.28
CA ARG A 692 -24.16 13.72 -28.58
C ARG A 692 -25.68 13.82 -28.85
N PRO A 693 -26.53 13.30 -27.96
CA PRO A 693 -27.95 13.18 -28.24
C PRO A 693 -28.62 14.54 -28.21
N ARG A 694 -29.58 14.77 -29.11
CA ARG A 694 -30.58 15.83 -28.92
C ARG A 694 -31.71 15.28 -28.06
N ASN A 695 -31.86 15.77 -26.84
CA ASN A 695 -32.80 15.20 -25.88
C ASN A 695 -33.39 16.25 -24.91
N ALA A 696 -34.16 15.77 -23.93
CA ALA A 696 -34.79 16.62 -22.93
C ALA A 696 -33.78 17.30 -21.99
N GLU A 697 -32.67 16.62 -21.64
CA GLU A 697 -31.60 17.21 -20.81
C GLU A 697 -30.94 18.39 -21.54
N GLY A 698 -30.59 18.20 -22.82
CA GLY A 698 -30.01 19.27 -23.64
C GLY A 698 -30.96 20.46 -23.84
N LEU A 699 -32.28 20.21 -23.93
CA LEU A 699 -33.28 21.29 -23.94
C LEU A 699 -33.38 21.99 -22.57
N GLY A 700 -33.32 21.23 -21.49
CA GLY A 700 -33.23 21.73 -20.12
C GLY A 700 -32.03 22.66 -19.94
N ASP A 701 -30.85 22.24 -20.39
CA ASP A 701 -29.64 23.06 -20.36
C ASP A 701 -29.77 24.35 -21.17
N ALA A 702 -30.39 24.30 -22.34
CA ALA A 702 -30.68 25.52 -23.10
C ALA A 702 -31.64 26.45 -22.35
N LEU A 703 -32.70 25.93 -21.70
CA LEU A 703 -33.61 26.73 -20.88
C LEU A 703 -32.88 27.41 -19.71
N LYS A 704 -32.00 26.65 -19.03
CA LYS A 704 -31.17 27.12 -17.91
C LYS A 704 -30.26 28.28 -18.32
N GLU A 705 -29.64 28.22 -19.50
CA GLU A 705 -28.77 29.29 -19.99
C GLU A 705 -29.55 30.49 -20.53
N ASP A 706 -30.67 30.25 -21.21
CA ASP A 706 -31.45 31.31 -21.84
C ASP A 706 -32.17 32.22 -20.83
N ILE A 707 -32.65 31.69 -19.69
CA ILE A 707 -33.20 32.53 -18.61
C ILE A 707 -32.16 33.46 -17.97
N LYS A 708 -30.87 33.08 -17.97
CA LYS A 708 -29.78 33.96 -17.47
C LYS A 708 -29.59 35.18 -18.36
N VAL A 709 -29.90 35.05 -19.65
CA VAL A 709 -29.80 36.13 -20.63
C VAL A 709 -31.09 36.97 -20.65
N ARG A 710 -32.25 36.31 -20.67
CA ARG A 710 -33.57 36.94 -20.83
C ARG A 710 -34.39 36.95 -19.53
N THR A 711 -33.72 37.21 -18.40
CA THR A 711 -34.29 37.02 -17.06
C THR A 711 -35.64 37.73 -16.87
N THR A 712 -35.76 39.01 -17.24
CA THR A 712 -37.02 39.75 -17.07
C THR A 712 -38.18 39.14 -17.86
N GLU A 713 -37.98 38.79 -19.13
CA GLU A 713 -39.04 38.22 -19.99
C GLU A 713 -39.53 36.86 -19.47
N TYR A 714 -38.60 36.02 -18.99
CA TYR A 714 -38.93 34.74 -18.38
C TYR A 714 -39.69 34.92 -17.07
N LEU A 715 -39.24 35.82 -16.18
CA LEU A 715 -39.88 36.04 -14.89
C LEU A 715 -41.29 36.65 -15.02
N GLU A 716 -41.53 37.51 -16.01
CA GLU A 716 -42.88 38.01 -16.33
C GLU A 716 -43.84 36.89 -16.79
N ASN A 717 -43.32 35.79 -17.33
CA ASN A 717 -44.09 34.65 -17.84
C ASN A 717 -43.93 33.37 -17.00
N ILE A 718 -43.20 33.40 -15.88
CA ILE A 718 -42.73 32.19 -15.17
C ILE A 718 -43.89 31.28 -14.74
N ASN A 719 -45.03 31.85 -14.34
CA ASN A 719 -46.22 31.11 -13.94
C ASN A 719 -46.76 30.19 -15.04
N LYS A 720 -46.50 30.50 -16.32
CA LYS A 720 -46.91 29.67 -17.45
C LYS A 720 -46.08 28.40 -17.57
N PHE A 721 -44.89 28.37 -16.98
CA PHE A 721 -44.02 27.20 -16.97
C PHE A 721 -44.40 26.15 -15.92
N PHE A 722 -45.51 26.32 -15.21
CA PHE A 722 -46.04 25.29 -14.32
C PHE A 722 -47.39 24.75 -14.82
N ASP A 723 -47.46 23.42 -14.95
CA ASP A 723 -48.67 22.64 -15.17
C ASP A 723 -48.34 21.20 -14.75
N ARG A 724 -48.84 20.74 -13.59
CA ARG A 724 -48.45 19.45 -12.99
C ARG A 724 -48.62 18.27 -13.96
N GLU A 725 -49.67 18.30 -14.80
CA GLU A 725 -50.04 17.18 -15.67
C GLU A 725 -49.37 17.25 -17.05
N LYS A 726 -49.05 18.45 -17.53
CA LYS A 726 -48.57 18.66 -18.90
C LYS A 726 -47.12 19.11 -19.00
N MET A 727 -46.57 19.70 -17.96
CA MET A 727 -45.18 20.14 -17.91
C MET A 727 -44.35 19.12 -17.14
N HIS A 728 -43.29 18.61 -17.77
CA HIS A 728 -42.36 17.72 -17.09
C HIS A 728 -41.54 18.50 -16.03
N SER A 729 -41.36 17.90 -14.85
CA SER A 729 -40.63 18.50 -13.72
C SER A 729 -39.23 18.98 -14.10
N HIS A 730 -38.54 18.21 -14.95
CA HIS A 730 -37.20 18.54 -15.43
C HIS A 730 -37.10 19.95 -16.04
N TYR A 731 -38.08 20.39 -16.84
CA TYR A 731 -38.04 21.73 -17.43
C TYR A 731 -38.28 22.84 -16.39
N VAL A 732 -39.16 22.59 -15.42
CA VAL A 732 -39.35 23.50 -14.29
C VAL A 732 -38.06 23.60 -13.47
N TYR A 733 -37.42 22.46 -13.20
CA TYR A 733 -36.12 22.39 -12.54
C TYR A 733 -35.05 23.20 -13.30
N SER A 734 -34.92 23.03 -14.62
CA SER A 734 -33.91 23.75 -15.40
C SER A 734 -34.07 25.27 -15.34
N ILE A 735 -35.31 25.77 -15.38
CA ILE A 735 -35.63 27.19 -15.22
C ILE A 735 -35.21 27.69 -13.83
N LEU A 736 -35.60 26.96 -12.78
CA LEU A 736 -35.22 27.31 -11.42
C LEU A 736 -33.71 27.23 -11.22
N ARG A 737 -33.04 26.24 -11.82
CA ARG A 737 -31.59 26.09 -11.76
C ARG A 737 -30.87 27.26 -12.41
N GLY A 738 -31.42 27.83 -13.49
CA GLY A 738 -30.92 29.06 -14.08
C GLY A 738 -30.98 30.25 -13.11
N ILE A 739 -32.10 30.40 -12.39
CA ILE A 739 -32.28 31.44 -11.35
C ILE A 739 -31.34 31.21 -10.16
N ASP A 740 -31.21 29.97 -9.71
CA ASP A 740 -30.29 29.56 -8.67
C ASP A 740 -28.83 29.92 -9.02
N ASP A 741 -28.40 29.65 -10.26
CA ASP A 741 -27.07 30.01 -10.75
C ASP A 741 -26.83 31.54 -10.77
N ILE A 742 -27.84 32.35 -11.13
CA ILE A 742 -27.77 33.83 -11.07
C ILE A 742 -27.48 34.28 -9.63
N LEU A 743 -28.26 33.76 -8.68
CA LEU A 743 -28.15 34.11 -7.26
C LEU A 743 -26.82 33.63 -6.65
N ARG A 744 -26.39 32.41 -6.97
CA ARG A 744 -25.14 31.82 -6.50
C ARG A 744 -23.91 32.60 -7.00
N ASN A 745 -24.00 33.17 -8.21
CA ASN A 745 -23.00 34.07 -8.78
C ASN A 745 -23.09 35.51 -8.24
N LYS A 746 -23.89 35.75 -7.18
CA LYS A 746 -24.08 37.05 -6.52
C LYS A 746 -24.64 38.14 -7.43
N GLN A 747 -25.32 37.77 -8.52
CA GLN A 747 -26.06 38.73 -9.34
C GLN A 747 -27.36 39.11 -8.63
N GLN A 748 -27.70 40.39 -8.64
CA GLN A 748 -28.86 40.90 -7.92
C GLN A 748 -30.13 40.83 -8.77
N LEU A 749 -31.20 40.27 -8.19
CA LEU A 749 -32.55 40.36 -8.72
C LEU A 749 -33.29 41.55 -8.08
N LYS A 750 -34.09 42.26 -8.87
CA LYS A 750 -34.93 43.36 -8.38
C LYS A 750 -36.02 42.81 -7.44
N PRO A 751 -36.53 43.60 -6.47
CA PRO A 751 -37.63 43.17 -5.60
C PRO A 751 -38.85 42.64 -6.37
N GLU A 752 -39.23 43.28 -7.48
CA GLU A 752 -40.34 42.80 -8.33
C GLU A 752 -40.06 41.43 -8.96
N GLN A 753 -38.81 41.17 -9.36
CA GLN A 753 -38.39 39.87 -9.90
C GLN A 753 -38.43 38.77 -8.82
N ILE A 754 -38.03 39.08 -7.59
CA ILE A 754 -38.13 38.17 -6.45
C ILE A 754 -39.60 37.86 -6.13
N LYS A 755 -40.46 38.88 -6.16
CA LYS A 755 -41.91 38.70 -6.00
C LYS A 755 -42.50 37.79 -7.07
N GLN A 756 -42.11 37.93 -8.34
CA GLN A 756 -42.53 37.02 -9.42
C GLN A 756 -42.13 35.56 -9.14
N ILE A 757 -40.90 35.32 -8.66
CA ILE A 757 -40.43 33.99 -8.25
C ILE A 757 -41.26 33.46 -7.06
N PHE A 758 -41.56 34.30 -6.08
CA PHE A 758 -42.38 33.91 -4.93
C PHE A 758 -43.81 33.58 -5.33
N ASP A 759 -44.40 34.34 -6.25
CA ASP A 759 -45.73 34.02 -6.80
C ASP A 759 -45.71 32.69 -7.57
N PHE A 760 -44.63 32.37 -8.28
CA PHE A 760 -44.43 31.06 -8.89
C PHE A 760 -44.39 29.93 -7.85
N PHE A 761 -43.61 30.12 -6.78
CA PHE A 761 -43.53 29.17 -5.68
C PHE A 761 -44.88 28.96 -4.98
N LYS A 762 -45.73 30.00 -4.85
CA LYS A 762 -47.10 29.86 -4.33
C LYS A 762 -47.92 28.88 -5.16
N ILE A 763 -47.81 28.92 -6.49
CA ILE A 763 -48.55 28.02 -7.37
C ILE A 763 -48.08 26.57 -7.19
N ILE A 764 -46.76 26.34 -7.17
CA ILE A 764 -46.17 25.01 -6.97
C ILE A 764 -46.58 24.44 -5.61
N ILE A 765 -46.46 25.23 -4.54
CA ILE A 765 -46.83 24.82 -3.17
C ILE A 765 -48.33 24.54 -3.06
N SER A 766 -49.17 25.36 -3.69
CA SER A 766 -50.63 25.14 -3.67
C SER A 766 -51.01 23.84 -4.37
N SER A 767 -50.31 23.48 -5.46
CA SER A 767 -50.45 22.19 -6.12
C SER A 767 -50.01 21.04 -5.19
N GLY A 768 -48.82 21.16 -4.61
CA GLY A 768 -48.25 20.14 -3.72
C GLY A 768 -49.03 19.92 -2.40
N LYS A 769 -49.73 20.95 -1.91
CA LYS A 769 -50.66 20.84 -0.77
C LYS A 769 -51.96 20.11 -1.12
N LYS A 770 -52.43 20.22 -2.37
CA LYS A 770 -53.61 19.49 -2.84
C LYS A 770 -53.28 18.01 -3.04
N GLU A 771 -52.11 17.75 -3.61
CA GLU A 771 -51.62 16.40 -3.86
C GLU A 771 -50.10 16.37 -3.67
N ALA A 772 -49.58 15.49 -2.81
CA ALA A 772 -48.16 15.44 -2.51
C ALA A 772 -47.33 15.16 -3.78
N PHE A 773 -46.15 15.76 -3.90
CA PHE A 773 -45.18 15.38 -4.92
C PHE A 773 -44.53 14.05 -4.55
N ILE A 774 -44.35 13.17 -5.54
CA ILE A 774 -43.78 11.83 -5.38
C ILE A 774 -42.46 11.80 -6.17
N ALA A 775 -41.45 11.11 -5.63
CA ALA A 775 -40.23 10.84 -6.36
C ALA A 775 -40.51 9.89 -7.53
N GLU A 776 -40.20 10.31 -8.75
CA GLU A 776 -40.46 9.51 -9.95
C GLU A 776 -39.29 8.56 -10.22
N LYS A 777 -39.52 7.25 -10.19
CA LYS A 777 -38.60 6.26 -10.78
C LYS A 777 -38.83 6.24 -12.29
N SER A 778 -38.28 7.21 -13.02
CA SER A 778 -38.41 7.23 -14.47
C SER A 778 -37.62 6.09 -15.12
N GLU A 779 -38.03 5.65 -16.31
CA GLU A 779 -37.29 4.68 -17.15
C GLU A 779 -35.91 5.23 -17.57
N ASN A 780 -35.71 6.56 -17.48
CA ASN A 780 -34.48 7.30 -17.80
C ASN A 780 -33.98 8.03 -16.53
N GLY A 781 -33.51 7.26 -15.55
CA GLY A 781 -33.25 7.68 -14.15
C GLY A 781 -32.29 8.86 -13.87
N TRP A 782 -31.98 9.70 -14.86
CA TRP A 782 -31.15 10.92 -14.73
C TRP A 782 -31.93 12.24 -14.82
N LEU A 783 -33.19 12.27 -15.29
CA LEU A 783 -33.98 13.51 -15.36
C LEU A 783 -34.53 13.95 -14.00
N ALA A 784 -34.46 15.25 -13.71
CA ALA A 784 -34.92 15.85 -12.45
C ALA A 784 -36.45 15.71 -12.21
N ASP A 785 -36.81 15.27 -11.00
CA ASP A 785 -38.18 15.08 -10.52
C ASP A 785 -38.74 16.29 -9.74
N TRP A 786 -39.98 16.18 -9.26
CA TRP A 786 -40.62 17.24 -8.46
C TRP A 786 -39.96 17.47 -7.08
N ILE A 787 -39.28 16.46 -6.53
CA ILE A 787 -38.52 16.62 -5.28
C ILE A 787 -37.29 17.50 -5.53
N THR A 788 -36.61 17.28 -6.65
CA THR A 788 -35.50 18.10 -7.13
C THR A 788 -35.93 19.55 -7.36
N VAL A 789 -37.12 19.77 -7.95
CA VAL A 789 -37.74 21.11 -8.07
C VAL A 789 -37.89 21.76 -6.69
N CYS A 790 -38.47 21.06 -5.71
CA CYS A 790 -38.65 21.59 -4.34
C CYS A 790 -37.30 21.89 -3.65
N ARG A 791 -36.26 21.11 -3.93
CA ARG A 791 -34.90 21.35 -3.42
C ARG A 791 -34.34 22.66 -3.97
N THR A 792 -34.40 22.85 -5.29
CA THR A 792 -33.94 24.08 -5.94
C THR A 792 -34.75 25.30 -5.50
N MET A 793 -36.06 25.17 -5.27
CA MET A 793 -36.87 26.24 -4.66
C MET A 793 -36.32 26.64 -3.28
N THR A 794 -35.88 25.66 -2.48
CA THR A 794 -35.34 25.90 -1.14
C THR A 794 -33.99 26.61 -1.20
N ASP A 795 -33.11 26.22 -2.14
CA ASP A 795 -31.83 26.91 -2.38
C ASP A 795 -32.06 28.38 -2.78
N ILE A 796 -33.00 28.65 -3.70
CA ILE A 796 -33.36 30.02 -4.12
C ILE A 796 -33.89 30.85 -2.93
N LEU A 797 -34.77 30.27 -2.10
CA LEU A 797 -35.27 30.94 -0.89
C LEU A 797 -34.13 31.24 0.09
N LEU A 798 -33.16 30.35 0.23
CA LEU A 798 -32.01 30.56 1.10
C LEU A 798 -31.13 31.71 0.58
N TYR A 799 -30.72 31.68 -0.69
CA TYR A 799 -29.89 32.75 -1.26
C TYR A 799 -30.58 34.12 -1.23
N THR A 800 -31.90 34.17 -1.44
CA THR A 800 -32.66 35.42 -1.38
C THR A 800 -32.77 35.96 0.05
N THR A 801 -32.90 35.10 1.06
CA THR A 801 -33.05 35.51 2.47
C THR A 801 -31.72 35.75 3.20
N GLU A 802 -30.61 35.19 2.72
CA GLU A 802 -29.26 35.43 3.25
C GLU A 802 -28.59 36.70 2.69
N ASN A 803 -29.08 37.23 1.58
CA ASN A 803 -28.48 38.40 0.92
C ASN A 803 -28.49 39.63 1.84
N LYS A 804 -27.30 40.09 2.24
CA LYS A 804 -27.15 41.18 3.23
C LYS A 804 -27.80 42.50 2.81
N GLU A 805 -27.90 42.78 1.50
CA GLU A 805 -28.42 44.04 0.97
C GLU A 805 -29.95 44.05 0.96
N THR A 806 -30.58 42.95 0.57
CA THR A 806 -32.03 42.88 0.35
C THR A 806 -32.80 42.12 1.45
N ARG A 807 -32.12 41.38 2.35
CA ARG A 807 -32.77 40.51 3.35
C ARG A 807 -33.80 41.23 4.23
N LYS A 808 -33.58 42.49 4.60
CA LYS A 808 -34.49 43.24 5.47
C LYS A 808 -35.81 43.55 4.76
N GLU A 809 -35.72 44.02 3.52
CA GLU A 809 -36.87 44.34 2.66
C GLU A 809 -37.65 43.06 2.33
N ILE A 810 -36.95 42.03 1.85
CA ILE A 810 -37.56 40.72 1.52
C ILE A 810 -38.24 40.09 2.74
N HIS A 811 -37.58 40.09 3.90
CA HIS A 811 -38.17 39.55 5.12
C HIS A 811 -39.40 40.35 5.54
N SER A 812 -39.34 41.69 5.52
CA SER A 812 -40.49 42.54 5.87
C SER A 812 -41.70 42.27 4.96
N ASP A 813 -41.50 42.26 3.65
CA ASP A 813 -42.58 42.27 2.66
C ASP A 813 -43.16 40.87 2.40
N HIS A 814 -42.38 39.82 2.67
CA HIS A 814 -42.75 38.44 2.38
C HIS A 814 -42.66 37.48 3.57
N LYS A 815 -42.53 38.00 4.81
CA LYS A 815 -42.44 37.23 6.06
C LYS A 815 -43.40 36.03 6.10
N GLU A 816 -44.69 36.31 5.97
CA GLU A 816 -45.74 35.29 6.11
C GLU A 816 -45.66 34.22 5.02
N PHE A 817 -45.29 34.63 3.81
CA PHE A 817 -45.10 33.70 2.70
C PHE A 817 -43.89 32.78 2.95
N ILE A 818 -42.73 33.34 3.29
CA ILE A 818 -41.50 32.58 3.55
C ILE A 818 -41.72 31.57 4.69
N LYS A 819 -42.35 32.00 5.78
CA LYS A 819 -42.73 31.14 6.91
C LYS A 819 -43.59 29.95 6.46
N ASN A 820 -44.61 30.22 5.65
CA ASN A 820 -45.52 29.19 5.12
C ASN A 820 -44.82 28.24 4.13
N CYS A 821 -43.83 28.72 3.37
CA CYS A 821 -42.98 27.88 2.52
C CYS A 821 -42.14 26.94 3.36
N ILE A 822 -41.42 27.45 4.37
CA ILE A 822 -40.61 26.64 5.28
C ILE A 822 -41.46 25.53 5.92
N ALA A 823 -42.63 25.90 6.46
CA ALA A 823 -43.54 24.97 7.10
C ALA A 823 -44.04 23.86 6.15
N TYR A 824 -44.20 24.16 4.85
CA TYR A 824 -44.56 23.18 3.83
C TYR A 824 -43.38 22.31 3.40
N LEU A 825 -42.21 22.90 3.09
CA LEU A 825 -41.03 22.18 2.62
C LEU A 825 -40.54 21.14 3.63
N LEU A 826 -40.62 21.46 4.93
CA LEU A 826 -40.33 20.51 6.02
C LEU A 826 -41.28 19.31 6.08
N THR A 827 -42.42 19.33 5.38
CA THR A 827 -43.38 18.21 5.34
C THR A 827 -43.18 17.25 4.16
N ILE A 828 -42.21 17.51 3.27
CA ILE A 828 -41.94 16.67 2.10
C ILE A 828 -41.16 15.42 2.54
N THR A 829 -41.89 14.39 2.98
CA THR A 829 -41.32 13.15 3.53
C THR A 829 -40.57 12.29 2.51
N GLN A 830 -40.81 12.52 1.20
CA GLN A 830 -40.11 11.86 0.11
C GLN A 830 -38.66 12.35 -0.06
N SER A 831 -38.29 13.47 0.57
CA SER A 831 -36.90 13.94 0.61
C SER A 831 -36.24 13.42 1.90
N LEU A 832 -35.21 12.59 1.77
CA LEU A 832 -34.54 11.80 2.83
C LEU A 832 -35.26 10.50 3.18
N SER A 833 -34.91 9.44 2.46
CA SER A 833 -35.19 8.04 2.78
C SER A 833 -34.07 7.41 3.61
N ALA A 834 -34.34 6.29 4.27
CA ALA A 834 -33.31 5.52 4.98
C ALA A 834 -32.18 5.03 4.04
N GLU A 835 -32.45 4.93 2.73
CA GLU A 835 -31.46 4.56 1.71
C GLU A 835 -30.43 5.68 1.48
N GLU A 836 -30.90 6.93 1.37
CA GLU A 836 -30.07 8.11 1.13
C GLU A 836 -29.16 8.48 2.31
N GLU A 837 -29.41 7.90 3.49
CA GLU A 837 -28.60 8.07 4.70
C GLU A 837 -27.56 6.93 4.88
N LYS A 838 -27.43 6.04 3.89
CA LYS A 838 -26.38 5.01 3.87
C LYS A 838 -25.00 5.63 3.67
N PRO A 839 -23.93 4.96 4.14
CA PRO A 839 -22.56 5.50 4.11
C PRO A 839 -22.04 5.84 2.69
N GLU A 840 -22.56 5.18 1.66
CA GLU A 840 -22.20 5.40 0.25
C GLU A 840 -22.61 6.78 -0.28
N TYR A 841 -23.60 7.43 0.32
CA TYR A 841 -24.07 8.77 -0.06
C TYR A 841 -23.37 9.91 0.70
N GLY A 842 -22.47 9.58 1.63
CA GLY A 842 -21.64 10.53 2.36
C GLY A 842 -22.06 10.73 3.83
N GLU A 843 -21.51 11.78 4.44
CA GLU A 843 -21.81 12.17 5.82
C GLU A 843 -23.14 12.95 5.92
N LEU A 844 -23.76 12.92 7.11
CA LEU A 844 -25.10 13.46 7.33
C LEU A 844 -25.27 14.94 6.95
N TYR A 845 -24.22 15.76 7.08
CA TYR A 845 -24.28 17.15 6.63
C TYR A 845 -24.47 17.25 5.11
N THR A 846 -23.68 16.49 4.34
CA THR A 846 -23.77 16.44 2.87
C THR A 846 -25.12 15.90 2.42
N VAL A 847 -25.64 14.89 3.12
CA VAL A 847 -27.00 14.37 2.87
C VAL A 847 -28.05 15.45 3.17
N ALA A 848 -27.92 16.20 4.28
CA ALA A 848 -28.86 17.24 4.66
C ALA A 848 -28.90 18.40 3.65
N ILE A 849 -27.74 18.94 3.23
CA ILE A 849 -27.68 20.09 2.30
C ILE A 849 -28.13 19.72 0.87
N ASN A 850 -28.11 18.43 0.52
CA ASN A 850 -28.60 17.92 -0.75
C ASN A 850 -30.08 17.49 -0.70
N SER A 851 -30.77 17.79 0.40
CA SER A 851 -32.18 17.44 0.60
C SER A 851 -33.07 18.66 0.80
N VAL A 852 -34.36 18.49 0.52
CA VAL A 852 -35.38 19.53 0.75
C VAL A 852 -35.53 19.82 2.24
N ARG A 853 -35.70 18.79 3.07
CA ARG A 853 -35.98 18.98 4.51
C ARG A 853 -34.77 19.53 5.26
N GLY A 854 -33.55 19.06 4.95
CA GLY A 854 -32.32 19.59 5.54
C GLY A 854 -32.11 21.07 5.21
N ARG A 855 -32.24 21.45 3.92
CA ARG A 855 -32.16 22.85 3.50
C ARG A 855 -33.30 23.72 4.02
N ALA A 856 -34.51 23.19 4.14
CA ALA A 856 -35.65 23.93 4.69
C ALA A 856 -35.44 24.25 6.17
N TYR A 857 -34.73 23.40 6.92
CA TYR A 857 -34.32 23.71 8.28
C TYR A 857 -33.26 24.82 8.33
N GLU A 858 -32.28 24.85 7.42
CA GLU A 858 -31.34 25.97 7.32
C GLU A 858 -32.06 27.28 6.98
N LEU A 859 -33.05 27.23 6.09
CA LEU A 859 -33.91 28.37 5.80
C LEU A 859 -34.71 28.83 7.03
N LEU A 860 -35.17 27.90 7.89
CA LEU A 860 -35.78 28.25 9.18
C LEU A 860 -34.80 29.00 10.08
N VAL A 861 -33.54 28.57 10.15
CA VAL A 861 -32.48 29.22 10.92
C VAL A 861 -32.29 30.66 10.43
N VAL A 862 -32.11 30.86 9.14
CA VAL A 862 -31.96 32.19 8.52
C VAL A 862 -33.21 33.05 8.73
N PHE A 863 -34.40 32.46 8.61
CA PHE A 863 -35.66 33.13 8.93
C PHE A 863 -35.67 33.64 10.38
N THR A 864 -35.29 32.80 11.36
CA THR A 864 -35.20 33.22 12.76
C THR A 864 -34.16 34.33 12.96
N GLU A 865 -33.09 34.33 12.18
CA GLU A 865 -32.09 35.39 12.20
C GLU A 865 -32.61 36.75 11.77
N ASN A 866 -33.55 36.75 10.82
CA ASN A 866 -34.19 37.95 10.31
C ASN A 866 -35.44 38.36 11.11
N ASP A 867 -36.10 37.46 11.85
CA ASP A 867 -37.41 37.69 12.47
C ASP A 867 -37.41 38.50 13.79
N GLY A 868 -36.26 38.56 14.46
CA GLY A 868 -36.08 39.33 15.69
C GLY A 868 -35.26 38.61 16.76
N ASN A 869 -35.22 39.19 17.97
CA ASN A 869 -34.43 38.67 19.10
C ASN A 869 -35.12 37.55 19.89
N VAL A 870 -36.43 37.33 19.69
CA VAL A 870 -37.23 36.31 20.39
C VAL A 870 -37.99 35.46 19.39
N LEU A 871 -38.11 34.16 19.66
CA LEU A 871 -38.85 33.23 18.80
C LEU A 871 -40.36 33.48 18.89
N SER A 872 -41.03 33.65 17.74
CA SER A 872 -42.49 33.73 17.65
C SER A 872 -43.16 32.37 17.87
N ASP A 873 -44.43 32.35 18.30
CA ASP A 873 -45.15 31.11 18.60
C ASP A 873 -45.27 30.16 17.39
N ASP A 874 -45.41 30.72 16.19
CA ASP A 874 -45.44 29.94 14.95
C ASP A 874 -44.09 29.25 14.68
N VAL A 875 -42.97 29.96 14.89
CA VAL A 875 -41.61 29.39 14.76
C VAL A 875 -41.38 28.30 15.80
N LYS A 876 -41.83 28.52 17.04
CA LYS A 876 -41.81 27.50 18.11
C LYS A 876 -42.59 26.25 17.71
N SER A 877 -43.75 26.43 17.08
CA SER A 877 -44.60 25.35 16.57
C SER A 877 -43.92 24.56 15.44
N ILE A 878 -43.32 25.27 14.47
CA ILE A 878 -42.56 24.65 13.36
C ILE A 878 -41.38 23.84 13.93
N PHE A 879 -40.58 24.43 14.82
CA PHE A 879 -39.43 23.74 15.43
C PHE A 879 -39.86 22.47 16.19
N LYS A 880 -40.89 22.55 17.04
CA LYS A 880 -41.45 21.38 17.74
C LYS A 880 -41.93 20.28 16.79
N LYS A 881 -42.49 20.65 15.63
CA LYS A 881 -42.89 19.68 14.60
C LYS A 881 -41.67 19.02 13.96
N THR A 882 -40.62 19.78 13.65
CA THR A 882 -39.38 19.25 13.06
C THR A 882 -38.63 18.32 14.02
N LEU A 883 -38.71 18.52 15.34
CA LEU A 883 -38.15 17.58 16.32
C LEU A 883 -38.77 16.17 16.26
N LYS A 884 -39.90 15.98 15.57
CA LYS A 884 -40.51 14.66 15.34
C LYS A 884 -39.97 13.96 14.09
N ASP A 885 -39.04 14.59 13.36
CA ASP A 885 -38.39 13.98 12.21
C ASP A 885 -37.46 12.84 12.66
N ASN A 886 -37.51 11.74 11.89
CA ASN A 886 -36.73 10.54 12.12
C ASN A 886 -35.48 10.48 11.23
N SER A 887 -35.34 11.36 10.24
CA SER A 887 -34.13 11.46 9.41
C SER A 887 -32.94 11.88 10.27
N LEU A 888 -31.86 11.11 10.18
CA LEU A 888 -30.61 11.43 10.87
C LEU A 888 -29.99 12.72 10.33
N ALA A 889 -30.10 12.99 9.02
CA ALA A 889 -29.61 14.21 8.40
C ALA A 889 -30.34 15.46 8.91
N VAL A 890 -31.66 15.41 9.09
CA VAL A 890 -32.43 16.50 9.72
C VAL A 890 -32.02 16.68 11.19
N ARG A 891 -31.86 15.58 11.93
CA ARG A 891 -31.39 15.61 13.32
C ARG A 891 -30.00 16.22 13.47
N PHE A 892 -29.10 15.94 12.53
CA PHE A 892 -27.78 16.56 12.48
C PHE A 892 -27.87 18.10 12.35
N VAL A 893 -28.64 18.63 11.40
CA VAL A 893 -28.75 20.09 11.24
C VAL A 893 -29.46 20.77 12.41
N ILE A 894 -30.39 20.07 13.09
CA ILE A 894 -30.97 20.54 14.36
C ILE A 894 -29.88 20.79 15.40
N GLY A 895 -28.98 19.82 15.60
CA GLY A 895 -27.85 19.95 16.53
C GLY A 895 -26.89 21.08 16.11
N ARG A 896 -26.54 21.12 14.82
CA ARG A 896 -25.57 22.09 14.26
C ARG A 896 -25.99 23.54 14.46
N TYR A 897 -27.28 23.84 14.32
CA TYR A 897 -27.82 25.20 14.44
C TYR A 897 -28.54 25.46 15.77
N LEU A 898 -28.37 24.59 16.78
CA LEU A 898 -29.05 24.70 18.06
C LEU A 898 -28.79 26.04 18.75
N ALA A 899 -27.55 26.55 18.69
CA ALA A 899 -27.17 27.81 19.32
C ALA A 899 -28.01 28.99 18.80
N THR A 900 -28.31 29.03 17.50
CA THR A 900 -29.08 30.11 16.88
C THR A 900 -30.49 30.22 17.47
N LEU A 901 -31.13 29.08 17.76
CA LEU A 901 -32.45 29.05 18.41
C LEU A 901 -32.34 29.30 19.92
N TYR A 902 -31.35 28.69 20.58
CA TYR A 902 -31.14 28.81 22.02
C TYR A 902 -30.97 30.27 22.47
N PHE A 903 -30.14 31.05 21.77
CA PHE A 903 -29.88 32.44 22.16
C PHE A 903 -31.06 33.39 21.89
N ARG A 904 -32.06 32.98 21.12
CA ARG A 904 -33.30 33.76 20.90
C ARG A 904 -34.36 33.49 21.96
N ASP A 905 -34.44 32.27 22.46
CA ASP A 905 -35.40 31.91 23.51
C ASP A 905 -34.87 30.75 24.37
N LYS A 906 -34.06 31.11 25.39
CA LYS A 906 -33.32 30.16 26.22
C LYS A 906 -34.26 29.21 26.96
N ASP A 907 -35.29 29.74 27.63
CA ASP A 907 -36.20 28.93 28.44
C ASP A 907 -37.00 27.94 27.59
N PHE A 908 -37.45 28.38 26.41
CA PHE A 908 -38.14 27.52 25.46
C PHE A 908 -37.26 26.36 24.99
N VAL A 909 -36.02 26.64 24.56
CA VAL A 909 -35.12 25.62 24.02
C VAL A 909 -34.61 24.67 25.11
N LYS A 910 -34.30 25.19 26.31
CA LYS A 910 -33.93 24.37 27.48
C LYS A 910 -35.04 23.38 27.83
N GLY A 911 -36.30 23.83 27.80
CA GLY A 911 -37.48 22.98 28.02
C GLY A 911 -37.64 21.85 27.00
N LEU A 912 -36.87 21.86 25.89
CA LEU A 912 -36.90 20.86 24.82
C LEU A 912 -35.62 20.00 24.74
N PHE A 913 -34.63 20.15 25.62
CA PHE A 913 -33.38 19.38 25.51
C PHE A 913 -33.60 17.86 25.55
N SER A 914 -34.57 17.37 26.32
CA SER A 914 -34.95 15.96 26.33
C SER A 914 -35.50 15.48 24.98
N ASP A 915 -36.17 16.35 24.23
CA ASP A 915 -36.74 16.04 22.90
C ASP A 915 -35.71 16.23 21.77
N ILE A 916 -34.74 17.13 21.97
CA ILE A 916 -33.65 17.40 21.04
C ILE A 916 -32.66 16.22 21.06
N PHE A 917 -32.09 15.90 22.23
CA PHE A 917 -31.03 14.88 22.33
C PHE A 917 -31.56 13.48 22.65
N THR A 918 -32.76 13.33 23.24
CA THR A 918 -33.40 12.02 23.46
C THR A 918 -32.61 10.97 24.25
N ILE A 919 -31.65 11.39 25.10
CA ILE A 919 -30.74 10.49 25.85
C ILE A 919 -31.43 9.44 26.74
N LYS A 920 -32.70 9.66 27.13
CA LYS A 920 -33.48 8.74 27.99
C LYS A 920 -34.20 7.63 27.20
N ASN A 921 -34.10 7.62 25.87
CA ASN A 921 -34.78 6.64 25.01
C ASN A 921 -33.75 5.84 24.21
N SER A 922 -33.49 4.59 24.63
CA SER A 922 -32.53 3.69 23.98
C SER A 922 -32.86 3.42 22.51
N ASP A 923 -34.14 3.39 22.15
CA ASP A 923 -34.59 3.13 20.76
C ASP A 923 -34.31 4.33 19.83
N LYS A 924 -33.91 5.48 20.39
CA LYS A 924 -33.54 6.70 19.67
C LYS A 924 -32.04 6.99 19.71
N LYS A 925 -31.21 5.98 19.94
CA LYS A 925 -29.74 6.10 19.95
C LYS A 925 -29.20 6.82 18.72
N ASP A 926 -29.58 6.40 17.51
CA ASP A 926 -29.02 6.97 16.28
C ASP A 926 -29.43 8.44 16.08
N VAL A 927 -30.65 8.78 16.51
CA VAL A 927 -31.17 10.16 16.55
C VAL A 927 -30.37 11.03 17.52
N TYR A 928 -30.06 10.50 18.72
CA TYR A 928 -29.17 11.16 19.68
C TYR A 928 -27.80 11.40 19.05
N LEU A 929 -27.16 10.35 18.50
CA LEU A 929 -25.81 10.43 17.94
C LEU A 929 -25.74 11.44 16.78
N ALA A 930 -26.75 11.47 15.90
CA ALA A 930 -26.83 12.44 14.81
C ALA A 930 -26.97 13.89 15.33
N THR A 931 -27.85 14.12 16.30
CA THR A 931 -28.05 15.46 16.89
C THR A 931 -26.81 15.92 17.65
N TRP A 932 -26.18 15.02 18.40
CA TRP A 932 -24.97 15.31 19.17
C TRP A 932 -23.78 15.60 18.25
N GLU A 933 -23.59 14.81 17.19
CA GLU A 933 -22.60 15.09 16.15
C GLU A 933 -22.79 16.48 15.54
N GLY A 934 -24.04 16.83 15.22
CA GLY A 934 -24.40 18.16 14.72
C GLY A 934 -23.95 19.25 15.68
N TYR A 935 -24.29 19.14 16.97
CA TYR A 935 -23.89 20.10 17.99
C TYR A 935 -22.36 20.21 18.13
N LEU A 936 -21.65 19.09 18.17
CA LEU A 936 -20.18 19.04 18.24
C LEU A 936 -19.50 19.56 16.96
N SER A 937 -20.20 19.60 15.82
CA SER A 937 -19.69 20.18 14.57
C SER A 937 -19.75 21.72 14.51
N SER A 938 -20.37 22.35 15.51
CA SER A 938 -20.59 23.79 15.58
C SER A 938 -19.54 24.49 16.46
N SER A 939 -19.62 25.81 16.60
CA SER A 939 -18.74 26.54 17.53
C SER A 939 -19.12 26.29 18.99
N LEU A 940 -18.14 26.28 19.89
CA LEU A 940 -18.38 26.17 21.32
C LEU A 940 -18.96 27.49 21.88
N TYR A 941 -20.18 27.43 22.43
CA TYR A 941 -20.83 28.57 23.10
C TYR A 941 -20.86 28.34 24.62
N GLY A 942 -20.21 29.22 25.39
CA GLY A 942 -19.97 29.00 26.83
C GLY A 942 -21.23 28.82 27.68
N GLU A 943 -22.28 29.63 27.45
CA GLU A 943 -23.55 29.45 28.15
C GLU A 943 -24.22 28.11 27.82
N LEU A 944 -24.28 27.73 26.54
CA LEU A 944 -24.91 26.49 26.11
C LEU A 944 -24.09 25.27 26.58
N PHE A 945 -22.76 25.36 26.59
CA PHE A 945 -21.87 24.35 27.18
C PHE A 945 -22.20 24.08 28.64
N ASN A 946 -22.41 25.14 29.44
CA ASN A 946 -22.75 25.00 30.86
C ASN A 946 -24.09 24.29 31.08
N GLU A 947 -25.08 24.58 30.24
CA GLU A 947 -26.39 23.93 30.31
C GLU A 947 -26.35 22.47 29.84
N LEU A 948 -25.42 22.12 28.95
CA LEU A 948 -25.29 20.79 28.38
C LEU A 948 -24.29 19.88 29.11
N LYS A 949 -23.79 20.25 30.31
CA LYS A 949 -22.80 19.46 31.06
C LYS A 949 -23.21 17.99 31.26
N GLU A 950 -24.48 17.73 31.58
CA GLU A 950 -25.00 16.35 31.72
C GLU A 950 -24.90 15.56 30.41
N TYR A 951 -25.11 16.20 29.27
CA TYR A 951 -25.01 15.58 27.94
C TYR A 951 -23.57 15.28 27.56
N TYR A 952 -22.61 16.13 27.95
CA TYR A 952 -21.19 15.81 27.83
C TYR A 952 -20.80 14.59 28.68
N VAL A 953 -21.26 14.49 29.93
CA VAL A 953 -21.04 13.31 30.78
C VAL A 953 -21.62 12.05 30.12
N ASN A 954 -22.84 12.14 29.59
CA ASN A 954 -23.46 11.03 28.85
C ASN A 954 -22.63 10.62 27.62
N ALA A 955 -22.13 11.58 26.83
CA ALA A 955 -21.28 11.32 25.68
C ALA A 955 -19.92 10.72 26.08
N ILE A 956 -19.35 11.14 27.21
CA ILE A 956 -18.10 10.60 27.73
C ILE A 956 -18.25 9.10 28.04
N ASN A 957 -19.36 8.75 28.68
CA ASN A 957 -19.67 7.39 29.13
C ASN A 957 -20.32 6.51 28.05
N PHE A 958 -20.55 7.03 26.84
CA PHE A 958 -21.10 6.27 25.74
C PHE A 958 -20.03 5.35 25.14
N ASN A 959 -20.36 4.06 24.95
CA ASN A 959 -19.43 3.09 24.37
C ASN A 959 -19.21 3.36 22.86
N PRO A 960 -17.97 3.64 22.41
CA PRO A 960 -17.70 3.88 20.98
C PRO A 960 -18.03 2.69 20.07
N GLU A 961 -18.03 1.46 20.58
CA GLU A 961 -18.41 0.26 19.81
C GLU A 961 -19.91 0.24 19.46
N GLU A 962 -20.72 1.00 20.19
CA GLU A 962 -22.17 1.12 19.96
C GLU A 962 -22.53 2.27 19.01
N TYR A 963 -21.56 3.04 18.53
CA TYR A 963 -21.80 4.08 17.53
C TYR A 963 -22.43 3.50 16.26
N THR A 964 -23.36 4.25 15.66
CA THR A 964 -23.98 3.88 14.38
C THR A 964 -22.88 3.70 13.32
N LYS A 965 -22.88 2.57 12.60
CA LYS A 965 -21.93 2.33 11.51
C LYS A 965 -22.30 3.19 10.31
N ARG A 966 -21.75 4.40 10.27
CA ARG A 966 -21.94 5.38 9.19
C ARG A 966 -20.72 6.28 9.02
N LYS A 967 -20.70 7.06 7.94
CA LYS A 967 -19.72 8.12 7.76
C LYS A 967 -20.09 9.31 8.66
N TYR A 968 -19.14 9.72 9.50
CA TYR A 968 -19.28 10.89 10.37
C TYR A 968 -18.64 12.10 9.70
N TYR A 969 -19.22 13.29 9.90
CA TYR A 969 -18.65 14.59 9.51
C TYR A 969 -17.28 14.80 10.17
N LYS A 970 -17.21 14.47 11.46
CA LYS A 970 -16.00 14.35 12.26
C LYS A 970 -16.22 13.22 13.27
N GLY A 971 -15.18 12.43 13.58
CA GLY A 971 -15.33 11.32 14.53
C GLY A 971 -15.90 11.82 15.86
N LEU A 972 -16.89 11.13 16.43
CA LEU A 972 -17.59 11.61 17.64
C LEU A 972 -16.64 11.83 18.83
N ASP A 973 -15.71 10.90 19.05
CA ASP A 973 -14.69 11.05 20.10
C ASP A 973 -13.74 12.21 19.83
N GLU A 974 -13.38 12.41 18.56
CA GLU A 974 -12.51 13.53 18.14
C GLU A 974 -13.20 14.88 18.36
N ALA A 975 -14.46 15.01 17.93
CA ALA A 975 -15.24 16.23 18.08
C ALA A 975 -15.56 16.52 19.57
N LEU A 976 -15.81 15.49 20.38
CA LEU A 976 -16.00 15.61 21.82
C LEU A 976 -14.73 16.11 22.51
N ALA A 977 -13.57 15.52 22.18
CA ALA A 977 -12.27 15.95 22.69
C ALA A 977 -12.00 17.42 22.37
N ILE A 978 -12.29 17.85 21.14
CA ILE A 978 -12.12 19.24 20.70
C ILE A 978 -13.00 20.21 21.48
N HIS A 979 -14.28 19.89 21.68
CA HIS A 979 -15.17 20.75 22.47
C HIS A 979 -14.67 20.91 23.92
N LEU A 980 -14.21 19.81 24.54
CA LEU A 980 -13.66 19.86 25.90
C LEU A 980 -12.31 20.58 25.94
N ALA A 981 -11.46 20.43 24.93
CA ALA A 981 -10.21 21.17 24.81
C ALA A 981 -10.46 22.68 24.64
N LEU A 982 -11.42 23.08 23.80
CA LEU A 982 -11.84 24.47 23.67
C LEU A 982 -12.40 25.02 25.00
N ALA A 983 -13.18 24.23 25.73
CA ALA A 983 -13.67 24.61 27.06
C ALA A 983 -12.52 24.73 28.06
N PHE A 984 -11.50 23.87 27.98
CA PHE A 984 -10.30 23.95 28.81
C PHE A 984 -9.45 25.18 28.47
N ILE A 985 -9.33 25.57 27.20
CA ILE A 985 -8.54 26.73 26.78
C ILE A 985 -9.24 28.05 27.15
N TYR A 986 -10.53 28.19 26.81
CA TYR A 986 -11.22 29.49 26.81
C TYR A 986 -12.34 29.64 27.85
N LEU A 987 -12.79 28.55 28.49
CA LEU A 987 -13.83 28.58 29.53
C LEU A 987 -13.24 28.14 30.88
N ASP A 988 -14.11 28.00 31.89
CA ASP A 988 -13.72 27.70 33.27
C ASP A 988 -13.34 26.22 33.53
N LEU A 989 -13.28 25.36 32.50
CA LEU A 989 -12.94 23.96 32.69
C LEU A 989 -11.47 23.83 33.11
N LYS A 990 -11.21 23.18 34.25
CA LYS A 990 -9.87 23.01 34.82
C LYS A 990 -9.65 21.63 35.42
N ILE A 991 -8.39 21.29 35.70
CA ILE A 991 -8.02 20.07 36.42
C ILE A 991 -8.74 20.05 37.78
N GLY A 992 -9.34 18.91 38.14
CA GLY A 992 -10.16 18.77 39.35
C GLY A 992 -11.64 19.08 39.17
N ASP A 993 -12.09 19.63 38.03
CA ASP A 993 -13.52 19.77 37.76
C ASP A 993 -14.16 18.40 37.49
N PRO A 994 -15.41 18.13 37.94
CA PRO A 994 -16.04 16.82 37.76
C PRO A 994 -16.09 16.33 36.32
N LEU A 995 -16.35 17.23 35.35
CA LEU A 995 -16.39 16.87 33.93
C LEU A 995 -15.00 16.53 33.36
N PHE A 996 -13.96 17.24 33.83
CA PHE A 996 -12.58 16.95 33.45
C PHE A 996 -12.16 15.58 34.00
N GLU A 997 -12.40 15.33 35.29
CA GLU A 997 -12.07 14.06 35.93
C GLU A 997 -12.81 12.88 35.28
N GLU A 998 -14.08 13.05 34.92
CA GLU A 998 -14.85 12.02 34.22
C GLU A 998 -14.27 11.72 32.82
N PHE A 999 -13.88 12.75 32.06
CA PHE A 999 -13.25 12.58 30.75
C PHE A 999 -11.93 11.80 30.82
N TRP A 1000 -11.10 12.08 31.83
CA TRP A 1000 -9.81 11.42 32.00
C TRP A 1000 -9.90 10.04 32.67
N LYS A 1001 -11.00 9.77 33.37
CA LYS A 1001 -11.32 8.45 33.91
C LYS A 1001 -11.83 7.48 32.84
N ALA A 1002 -12.52 7.99 31.82
CA ALA A 1002 -12.94 7.18 30.68
C ALA A 1002 -11.70 6.67 29.92
N GLU A 1003 -11.44 5.37 29.92
CA GLU A 1003 -10.29 4.75 29.25
C GLU A 1003 -10.42 4.80 27.71
N ASN A 1004 -10.25 5.98 27.11
CA ASN A 1004 -10.30 6.20 25.66
C ASN A 1004 -9.06 6.97 25.18
N THR A 1005 -8.04 6.22 24.78
CA THR A 1005 -6.74 6.73 24.31
C THR A 1005 -6.90 7.75 23.18
N LYS A 1006 -7.73 7.45 22.17
CA LYS A 1006 -7.91 8.32 20.99
C LYS A 1006 -8.48 9.69 21.37
N ARG A 1007 -9.48 9.69 22.25
CA ARG A 1007 -10.12 10.92 22.73
C ARG A 1007 -9.15 11.79 23.54
N GLN A 1008 -8.36 11.15 24.39
CA GLN A 1008 -7.40 11.83 25.27
C GLN A 1008 -6.18 12.36 24.51
N GLU A 1009 -5.68 11.60 23.54
CA GLU A 1009 -4.66 12.03 22.57
C GLU A 1009 -5.13 13.25 21.78
N GLU A 1010 -6.32 13.20 21.17
CA GLU A 1010 -6.88 14.32 20.39
C GLU A 1010 -7.05 15.59 21.25
N PHE A 1011 -7.44 15.46 22.52
CA PHE A 1011 -7.52 16.60 23.43
C PHE A 1011 -6.18 17.32 23.56
N ILE A 1012 -5.09 16.57 23.75
CA ILE A 1012 -3.73 17.12 23.88
C ILE A 1012 -3.26 17.71 22.55
N SER A 1013 -3.42 16.96 21.45
CA SER A 1013 -3.02 17.37 20.11
C SER A 1013 -3.72 18.65 19.66
N PHE A 1014 -5.04 18.74 19.89
CA PHE A 1014 -5.82 19.92 19.52
C PHE A 1014 -5.39 21.17 20.31
N ILE A 1015 -5.08 21.05 21.61
CA ILE A 1015 -4.51 22.17 22.38
C ILE A 1015 -3.19 22.62 21.74
N GLY A 1016 -2.31 21.67 21.39
CA GLY A 1016 -1.05 21.96 20.68
C GLY A 1016 -1.27 22.77 19.40
N GLN A 1017 -2.12 22.26 18.52
CA GLN A 1017 -2.47 22.88 17.24
C GLN A 1017 -3.12 24.26 17.39
N LYS A 1018 -3.94 24.44 18.44
CA LYS A 1018 -4.68 25.67 18.67
C LYS A 1018 -3.84 26.75 19.35
N CYS A 1019 -2.99 26.37 20.30
CA CYS A 1019 -2.31 27.28 21.21
C CYS A 1019 -0.81 27.47 20.92
N PHE A 1020 -0.16 26.57 20.18
CA PHE A 1020 1.30 26.60 20.02
C PHE A 1020 1.76 26.47 18.56
N SER A 1021 1.23 25.55 17.77
CA SER A 1021 1.74 25.24 16.41
C SER A 1021 1.01 25.93 15.24
N ARG A 1022 0.26 27.01 15.50
CA ARG A 1022 -0.42 27.79 14.44
C ARG A 1022 0.58 28.49 13.52
N ASN A 1023 0.41 28.31 12.20
CA ASN A 1023 1.27 28.95 11.18
C ASN A 1023 1.18 30.49 11.14
N ASN A 1024 0.11 31.09 11.66
CA ASN A 1024 -0.15 32.54 11.63
C ASN A 1024 -0.38 33.10 13.04
N PHE A 1025 0.64 33.11 13.89
CA PHE A 1025 0.58 33.91 15.13
C PHE A 1025 0.64 35.41 14.78
N GLU A 1026 -0.51 36.09 14.76
CA GLU A 1026 -0.56 37.55 14.70
C GLU A 1026 -0.05 38.18 16.02
N TYR A 1027 0.56 39.36 15.94
CA TYR A 1027 1.02 40.11 17.11
C TYR A 1027 -0.18 40.42 18.03
N GLY A 1028 -0.15 39.94 19.29
CA GLY A 1028 -1.22 40.14 20.28
C GLY A 1028 -2.11 38.91 20.59
N GLU A 1029 -1.90 37.75 19.94
CA GLU A 1029 -2.62 36.52 20.31
C GLU A 1029 -2.07 35.82 21.57
N GLU A 1030 -0.91 36.24 22.09
CA GLU A 1030 -0.25 35.66 23.28
C GLU A 1030 -1.06 35.84 24.57
N ASP A 1031 -2.00 36.79 24.60
CA ASP A 1031 -2.86 37.09 25.77
C ASP A 1031 -4.22 36.35 25.75
N LYS A 1032 -4.49 35.49 24.75
CA LYS A 1032 -5.81 34.86 24.56
C LYS A 1032 -6.02 33.56 25.35
N PHE A 1033 -4.98 33.00 26.00
CA PHE A 1033 -5.08 31.81 26.85
C PHE A 1033 -4.01 31.82 27.94
N ASP A 1034 -4.23 31.09 29.03
CA ASP A 1034 -3.28 31.01 30.15
C ASP A 1034 -2.17 29.98 29.88
N ARG A 1035 -0.95 30.47 29.59
CA ARG A 1035 0.24 29.62 29.36
C ARG A 1035 0.63 28.78 30.57
N ASN A 1036 0.48 29.31 31.79
CA ASN A 1036 0.84 28.57 33.00
C ASN A 1036 -0.12 27.40 33.19
N LYS A 1037 -1.42 27.60 32.93
CA LYS A 1037 -2.41 26.51 32.92
C LYS A 1037 -2.04 25.39 31.93
N MET A 1038 -1.53 25.73 30.75
CA MET A 1038 -1.09 24.72 29.77
C MET A 1038 0.16 23.95 30.24
N ILE A 1039 1.15 24.64 30.82
CA ILE A 1039 2.36 23.99 31.37
C ILE A 1039 2.02 23.11 32.58
N GLU A 1040 1.12 23.57 33.46
CA GLU A 1040 0.60 22.77 34.58
C GLU A 1040 -0.11 21.52 34.08
N PHE A 1041 -0.88 21.62 33.00
CA PHE A 1041 -1.51 20.45 32.37
C PHE A 1041 -0.49 19.46 31.79
N TRP A 1042 0.57 19.94 31.13
CA TRP A 1042 1.65 19.06 30.65
C TRP A 1042 2.34 18.33 31.81
N ASN A 1043 2.65 19.04 32.91
CA ASN A 1043 3.20 18.44 34.12
C ASN A 1043 2.25 17.40 34.74
N TRP A 1044 0.96 17.71 34.81
CA TRP A 1044 -0.06 16.79 35.29
C TRP A 1044 -0.09 15.51 34.46
N ALA A 1045 -0.05 15.61 33.13
CA ALA A 1045 -0.05 14.47 32.22
C ALA A 1045 1.18 13.56 32.41
N LEU A 1046 2.38 14.16 32.51
CA LEU A 1046 3.63 13.43 32.74
C LEU A 1046 3.69 12.77 34.13
N ASN A 1047 3.15 13.42 35.16
CA ASN A 1047 3.08 12.86 36.51
C ASN A 1047 2.07 11.71 36.63
N LYS A 1048 0.98 11.77 35.87
CA LYS A 1048 -0.05 10.72 35.85
C LYS A 1048 0.44 9.44 35.15
N LYS A 1049 1.53 9.52 34.37
CA LYS A 1049 2.08 8.42 33.55
C LYS A 1049 1.02 7.84 32.64
N LEU A 1050 0.44 8.71 31.82
CA LEU A 1050 -0.57 8.34 30.83
C LEU A 1050 0.00 7.32 29.83
N ASN A 1051 -0.90 6.67 29.08
CA ASN A 1051 -0.51 5.78 27.99
C ASN A 1051 0.44 6.52 27.02
N PRO A 1052 1.54 5.90 26.56
CA PRO A 1052 2.48 6.48 25.59
C PRO A 1052 1.81 7.18 24.42
N LYS A 1053 0.75 6.58 23.87
CA LYS A 1053 0.01 7.12 22.72
C LYS A 1053 -0.79 8.39 23.04
N ILE A 1054 -1.17 8.61 24.30
CA ILE A 1054 -1.79 9.87 24.70
C ILE A 1054 -0.74 10.99 24.74
N LEU A 1055 0.46 10.66 25.23
CA LEU A 1055 1.57 11.62 25.34
C LEU A 1055 2.12 12.05 23.97
N SER A 1056 1.95 11.24 22.92
CA SER A 1056 2.41 11.58 21.57
C SER A 1056 1.80 12.88 21.03
N GLY A 1057 0.61 13.26 21.50
CA GLY A 1057 -0.07 14.49 21.11
C GLY A 1057 0.65 15.78 21.50
N PHE A 1058 1.60 15.71 22.45
CA PHE A 1058 2.47 16.84 22.79
C PHE A 1058 3.44 17.24 21.66
N GLY A 1059 3.55 16.46 20.58
CA GLY A 1059 4.28 16.88 19.37
C GLY A 1059 3.83 18.24 18.82
N PHE A 1060 2.52 18.50 18.85
CA PHE A 1060 1.94 19.77 18.40
C PHE A 1060 2.22 20.97 19.31
N TRP A 1061 2.90 20.79 20.43
CA TRP A 1061 3.16 21.86 21.41
C TRP A 1061 4.45 22.64 21.15
N VAL A 1062 5.21 22.28 20.11
CA VAL A 1062 6.45 22.95 19.72
C VAL A 1062 6.25 23.71 18.42
N ASN A 1063 6.46 25.03 18.40
CA ASN A 1063 6.36 25.80 17.17
C ASN A 1063 7.72 25.87 16.44
N PRO A 1064 7.80 25.44 15.16
CA PRO A 1064 9.06 25.44 14.42
C PRO A 1064 9.66 26.86 14.27
N LYS A 1065 8.82 27.89 14.16
CA LYS A 1065 9.24 29.27 13.82
C LYS A 1065 9.26 30.20 15.02
N LYS A 1066 8.10 30.48 15.60
CA LYS A 1066 7.90 31.47 16.67
C LYS A 1066 7.42 30.77 17.93
N GLU A 1067 8.32 30.62 18.90
CA GLU A 1067 8.04 29.91 20.14
C GLU A 1067 7.77 30.87 21.28
N ILE A 1068 6.79 30.51 22.11
CA ILE A 1068 6.26 31.31 23.22
C ILE A 1068 6.55 30.67 24.60
N ILE A 1069 7.02 29.43 24.62
CA ILE A 1069 7.57 28.74 25.79
C ILE A 1069 9.11 28.84 25.76
N ASP A 1070 9.76 28.98 26.92
CA ASP A 1070 11.23 28.99 26.97
C ASP A 1070 11.84 27.69 26.41
N ASP A 1071 12.84 27.83 25.54
CA ASP A 1071 13.46 26.70 24.83
C ASP A 1071 14.13 25.68 25.77
N ASN A 1072 14.65 26.11 26.94
CA ASN A 1072 15.21 25.18 27.91
C ASN A 1072 14.11 24.36 28.58
N LEU A 1073 13.01 25.01 28.99
CA LEU A 1073 11.84 24.30 29.52
C LEU A 1073 11.22 23.33 28.50
N LEU A 1074 11.14 23.73 27.22
CA LEU A 1074 10.67 22.85 26.15
C LEU A 1074 11.57 21.63 25.97
N ALA A 1075 12.89 21.82 25.91
CA ALA A 1075 13.82 20.70 25.79
C ALA A 1075 13.67 19.71 26.95
N ASP A 1076 13.48 20.21 28.19
CA ASP A 1076 13.20 19.37 29.36
C ASP A 1076 11.88 18.59 29.20
N LYS A 1077 10.79 19.27 28.84
CA LYS A 1077 9.46 18.64 28.71
C LYS A 1077 9.37 17.64 27.56
N ILE A 1078 9.99 17.94 26.42
CA ILE A 1078 10.01 17.04 25.27
C ILE A 1078 10.89 15.82 25.56
N ALA A 1079 12.05 15.99 26.18
CA ALA A 1079 12.88 14.85 26.58
C ALA A 1079 12.12 13.90 27.52
N GLU A 1080 11.42 14.44 28.52
CA GLU A 1080 10.60 13.67 29.47
C GLU A 1080 9.40 13.01 28.77
N THR A 1081 8.74 13.72 27.86
CA THR A 1081 7.61 13.19 27.07
C THR A 1081 8.06 12.02 26.20
N MET A 1082 9.14 12.18 25.43
CA MET A 1082 9.65 11.14 24.55
C MET A 1082 10.20 9.93 25.32
N GLU A 1083 10.73 10.15 26.53
CA GLU A 1083 11.13 9.04 27.40
C GLU A 1083 9.91 8.23 27.88
N GLN A 1084 8.82 8.90 28.30
CA GLN A 1084 7.60 8.22 28.72
C GLN A 1084 6.77 7.64 27.56
N SER A 1085 6.86 8.23 26.37
CA SER A 1085 6.15 7.79 25.17
C SER A 1085 6.92 6.75 24.33
N ASP A 1086 8.10 6.30 24.79
CA ASP A 1086 9.00 5.39 24.05
C ASP A 1086 9.37 5.95 22.66
N GLY A 1087 9.46 7.29 22.57
CA GLY A 1087 9.76 8.03 21.36
C GLY A 1087 8.57 8.27 20.42
N ASP A 1088 7.35 7.83 20.76
CA ASP A 1088 6.15 8.12 19.97
C ASP A 1088 5.73 9.59 20.09
N ILE A 1089 5.57 10.26 18.94
CA ILE A 1089 5.21 11.67 18.81
C ILE A 1089 4.43 11.83 17.50
N ASP A 1090 3.25 12.45 17.54
CA ASP A 1090 2.38 12.56 16.36
C ASP A 1090 2.89 13.57 15.32
N TRP A 1091 3.54 14.64 15.79
CA TRP A 1091 4.10 15.69 14.95
C TRP A 1091 5.46 16.11 15.47
N ASP A 1092 6.51 15.60 14.84
CA ASP A 1092 7.91 15.80 15.21
C ASP A 1092 8.57 16.97 14.46
N TYR A 1093 7.97 17.46 13.36
CA TYR A 1093 8.51 18.57 12.56
C TYR A 1093 8.92 19.79 13.40
N GLY A 1094 8.05 20.24 14.32
CA GLY A 1094 8.34 21.36 15.21
C GLY A 1094 9.53 21.09 16.14
N ILE A 1095 9.69 19.85 16.60
CA ILE A 1095 10.80 19.42 17.45
C ILE A 1095 12.10 19.40 16.63
N ILE A 1096 12.09 18.78 15.44
CA ILE A 1096 13.28 18.63 14.57
C ILE A 1096 13.83 19.99 14.14
N GLU A 1097 12.98 20.89 13.64
CA GLU A 1097 13.36 22.25 13.22
C GLU A 1097 14.01 23.08 14.35
N ARG A 1098 13.68 22.77 15.61
CA ARG A 1098 14.21 23.50 16.78
C ARG A 1098 15.40 22.82 17.45
N LEU A 1099 15.83 21.64 17.02
CA LEU A 1099 16.86 20.86 17.72
C LEU A 1099 18.15 21.67 17.95
N LEU A 1100 18.56 22.50 16.99
CA LEU A 1100 19.75 23.35 17.15
C LEU A 1100 19.57 24.38 18.29
N LYS A 1101 18.40 25.03 18.38
CA LYS A 1101 18.09 25.96 19.48
C LYS A 1101 18.06 25.25 20.83
N PHE A 1102 17.50 24.02 20.87
CA PHE A 1102 17.58 23.19 22.07
C PHE A 1102 19.02 22.87 22.42
N ALA A 1103 19.88 22.54 21.45
CA ALA A 1103 21.30 22.26 21.68
C ALA A 1103 22.06 23.46 22.26
N GLU A 1104 21.76 24.67 21.78
CA GLU A 1104 22.35 25.91 22.30
C GLU A 1104 22.02 26.13 23.78
N LYS A 1105 20.80 25.79 24.19
CA LYS A 1105 20.29 26.00 25.56
C LYS A 1105 20.61 24.85 26.52
N ASN A 1106 20.37 23.61 26.08
CA ASN A 1106 20.47 22.40 26.89
C ASN A 1106 20.98 21.20 26.08
N LYS A 1107 22.29 21.03 26.09
CA LYS A 1107 23.00 20.00 25.29
C LYS A 1107 22.63 18.58 25.70
N GLU A 1108 22.52 18.32 27.00
CA GLU A 1108 22.22 16.98 27.51
C GLU A 1108 20.79 16.55 27.16
N LYS A 1109 19.81 17.43 27.36
CA LYS A 1109 18.42 17.14 27.00
C LYS A 1109 18.21 17.01 25.51
N THR A 1110 18.90 17.82 24.72
CA THR A 1110 18.86 17.68 23.26
C THR A 1110 19.42 16.34 22.80
N LEU A 1111 20.53 15.89 23.40
CA LEU A 1111 21.08 14.57 23.12
C LEU A 1111 20.10 13.45 23.53
N GLN A 1112 19.38 13.61 24.65
CA GLN A 1112 18.32 12.69 25.07
C GLN A 1112 17.16 12.65 24.08
N ILE A 1113 16.72 13.81 23.56
CA ILE A 1113 15.68 13.91 22.52
C ILE A 1113 16.10 13.16 21.26
N ILE A 1114 17.31 13.42 20.75
CA ILE A 1114 17.82 12.76 19.54
C ILE A 1114 17.93 11.25 19.76
N LYS A 1115 18.37 10.82 20.95
CA LYS A 1115 18.41 9.40 21.32
C LYS A 1115 17.00 8.79 21.26
N ASN A 1116 16.03 9.35 21.97
CA ASN A 1116 14.67 8.81 22.04
C ASN A 1116 13.92 8.92 20.70
N TYR A 1117 14.35 9.84 19.83
CA TYR A 1117 13.81 9.97 18.48
C TYR A 1117 14.18 8.76 17.61
N PHE A 1118 15.42 8.28 17.68
CA PHE A 1118 15.88 7.16 16.87
C PHE A 1118 15.83 5.81 17.57
N LEU A 1119 15.84 5.79 18.90
CA LEU A 1119 15.95 4.58 19.69
C LEU A 1119 14.82 4.48 20.71
N ASP A 1120 14.29 3.28 20.88
CA ASP A 1120 13.38 2.95 21.98
C ASP A 1120 14.15 2.85 23.32
N LYS A 1121 13.41 2.66 24.43
CA LYS A 1121 13.97 2.46 25.77
C LYS A 1121 14.97 1.30 25.89
N ASP A 1122 14.84 0.29 25.02
CA ASP A 1122 15.71 -0.89 24.97
C ASP A 1122 16.90 -0.68 24.02
N ASN A 1123 17.04 0.52 23.44
CA ASN A 1123 18.02 0.93 22.44
C ASN A 1123 17.94 0.16 21.11
N ASN A 1124 16.76 -0.32 20.72
CA ASN A 1124 16.50 -0.73 19.34
C ASN A 1124 16.04 0.47 18.52
N LEU A 1125 16.07 0.36 17.19
CA LEU A 1125 15.54 1.41 16.33
C LEU A 1125 14.07 1.65 16.63
N ASN A 1126 13.72 2.92 16.80
CA ASN A 1126 12.36 3.36 17.09
C ASN A 1126 11.42 2.98 15.94
N GLN A 1127 10.42 2.14 16.24
CA GLN A 1127 9.45 1.63 15.27
C GLN A 1127 8.45 2.70 14.80
N HIS A 1128 8.33 3.81 15.54
CA HIS A 1128 7.49 4.96 15.20
C HIS A 1128 8.11 5.85 14.11
N ARG A 1129 9.28 5.47 13.56
CA ARG A 1129 9.98 6.18 12.50
C ARG A 1129 10.02 5.35 11.22
N ARG A 1130 9.58 5.93 10.10
CA ARG A 1130 9.58 5.26 8.79
C ARG A 1130 10.98 5.30 8.17
N VAL A 1131 11.47 4.14 7.76
CA VAL A 1131 12.71 3.95 6.97
C VAL A 1131 12.35 3.93 5.48
N PRO A 1132 13.14 4.56 4.57
CA PRO A 1132 14.43 5.19 4.80
C PRO A 1132 14.28 6.64 5.27
N MET A 1133 14.85 6.94 6.44
CA MET A 1133 15.20 8.32 6.80
C MET A 1133 16.40 8.68 5.93
N PHE A 1134 16.14 9.26 4.75
CA PHE A 1134 17.15 9.55 3.73
C PHE A 1134 18.23 10.48 4.30
N SER A 1135 19.28 9.87 4.87
CA SER A 1135 20.49 10.49 5.40
C SER A 1135 20.25 11.64 6.40
N THR A 1136 19.76 11.32 7.60
CA THR A 1136 19.83 12.17 8.81
C THR A 1136 19.57 13.66 8.59
N ASP A 1137 18.32 14.10 8.74
CA ASP A 1137 17.86 15.49 8.69
C ASP A 1137 18.99 16.47 9.08
N ASN A 1138 19.26 17.45 8.20
CA ASN A 1138 20.36 18.41 8.37
C ASN A 1138 20.36 18.99 9.79
N GLU A 1139 19.17 19.22 10.35
CA GLU A 1139 18.90 19.74 11.68
C GLU A 1139 19.45 18.83 12.79
N ILE A 1140 19.25 17.50 12.69
CA ILE A 1140 19.79 16.54 13.66
C ILE A 1140 21.32 16.50 13.57
N LYS A 1141 21.85 16.45 12.34
CA LYS A 1141 23.30 16.42 12.10
C LYS A 1141 23.96 17.70 12.61
N GLU A 1142 23.33 18.85 12.38
CA GLU A 1142 23.76 20.16 12.85
C GLU A 1142 23.70 20.27 14.37
N ALA A 1143 22.62 19.81 15.01
CA ALA A 1143 22.49 19.80 16.46
C ALA A 1143 23.56 18.90 17.11
N LEU A 1144 23.76 17.67 16.61
CA LEU A 1144 24.83 16.78 17.10
C LEU A 1144 26.22 17.40 16.90
N LYS A 1145 26.48 18.04 15.75
CA LYS A 1145 27.73 18.74 15.46
C LYS A 1145 27.96 19.93 16.39
N TYR A 1146 26.90 20.70 16.69
CA TYR A 1146 26.96 21.80 17.64
C TYR A 1146 27.28 21.28 19.05
N ILE A 1147 26.57 20.24 19.52
CA ILE A 1147 26.80 19.61 20.83
C ILE A 1147 28.24 19.10 20.90
N TYR A 1148 28.72 18.38 19.89
CA TYR A 1148 30.08 17.85 19.86
C TYR A 1148 31.12 18.98 19.94
N ASN A 1149 31.00 20.04 19.13
CA ASN A 1149 32.01 21.10 19.08
C ASN A 1149 32.02 22.00 20.32
N ASN A 1150 30.88 22.18 21.00
CA ASN A 1150 30.70 23.16 22.07
C ASN A 1150 30.56 22.53 23.47
N SER A 1151 31.01 21.29 23.67
CA SER A 1151 30.97 20.63 24.98
C SER A 1151 32.34 20.16 25.47
N ASP A 1152 32.38 19.78 26.74
CA ASP A 1152 33.53 19.13 27.37
C ASP A 1152 33.74 17.70 26.86
N SER A 1153 34.78 17.02 27.38
CA SER A 1153 35.12 15.66 26.96
C SER A 1153 34.00 14.66 27.25
N GLU A 1154 33.28 14.84 28.36
CA GLU A 1154 32.25 13.88 28.79
C GLU A 1154 31.06 13.86 27.82
N VAL A 1155 30.55 15.03 27.43
CA VAL A 1155 29.42 15.11 26.48
C VAL A 1155 29.85 14.69 25.08
N LYS A 1156 31.09 14.98 24.67
CA LYS A 1156 31.65 14.48 23.39
C LYS A 1156 31.66 12.96 23.32
N GLU A 1157 32.08 12.30 24.40
CA GLU A 1157 32.04 10.84 24.51
C GLU A 1157 30.61 10.30 24.44
N LYS A 1158 29.62 10.99 25.03
CA LYS A 1158 28.19 10.62 24.91
C LYS A 1158 27.68 10.72 23.46
N VAL A 1159 28.13 11.72 22.68
CA VAL A 1159 27.79 11.86 21.25
C VAL A 1159 28.42 10.74 20.42
N GLU A 1160 29.70 10.44 20.63
CA GLU A 1160 30.40 9.34 19.96
C GLU A 1160 29.71 8.00 20.25
N ALA A 1161 29.36 7.74 21.52
CA ALA A 1161 28.63 6.54 21.92
C ALA A 1161 27.24 6.44 21.26
N LEU A 1162 26.51 7.55 21.12
CA LEU A 1162 25.22 7.55 20.44
C LEU A 1162 25.39 7.25 18.95
N ILE A 1163 26.35 7.88 18.27
CA ILE A 1163 26.63 7.62 16.84
C ILE A 1163 27.02 6.15 16.63
N GLY A 1164 27.91 5.61 17.48
CA GLY A 1164 28.28 4.20 17.43
C GLY A 1164 27.06 3.29 17.58
N LEU A 1165 26.20 3.55 18.58
CA LEU A 1165 24.98 2.79 18.81
C LEU A 1165 23.99 2.86 17.62
N LEU A 1166 23.80 4.05 17.05
CA LEU A 1166 22.95 4.22 15.86
C LEU A 1166 23.47 3.43 14.66
N ILE A 1167 24.79 3.45 14.43
CA ILE A 1167 25.44 2.65 13.38
C ILE A 1167 25.29 1.15 13.66
N GLU A 1168 25.45 0.69 14.91
CA GLU A 1168 25.24 -0.72 15.27
C GLU A 1168 23.83 -1.20 14.91
N LYS A 1169 22.82 -0.37 15.19
CA LYS A 1169 21.40 -0.73 15.05
C LYS A 1169 20.84 -0.48 13.65
N GLY A 1170 21.26 0.59 12.99
CA GLY A 1170 20.72 1.04 11.70
C GLY A 1170 21.70 1.07 10.53
N SER A 1171 22.99 0.79 10.78
CA SER A 1171 24.00 0.58 9.74
C SER A 1171 24.10 1.75 8.76
N ASP A 1172 23.97 1.49 7.46
CA ASP A 1172 24.12 2.45 6.36
C ASP A 1172 23.25 3.70 6.47
N MET A 1173 22.13 3.63 7.18
CA MET A 1173 21.29 4.80 7.47
C MET A 1173 22.03 5.91 8.26
N PHE A 1174 23.03 5.53 9.07
CA PHE A 1174 23.71 6.43 10.00
C PHE A 1174 25.19 6.62 9.70
N TRP A 1175 25.74 5.99 8.66
CA TRP A 1175 27.16 6.14 8.32
C TRP A 1175 27.58 7.59 8.06
N GLY A 1176 26.67 8.44 7.57
CA GLY A 1176 26.91 9.88 7.35
C GLY A 1176 27.17 10.69 8.63
N LEU A 1177 26.78 10.18 9.81
CA LEU A 1177 27.05 10.85 11.10
C LEU A 1177 28.53 10.80 11.49
N LYS A 1178 29.33 9.90 10.89
CA LYS A 1178 30.78 9.82 11.12
C LYS A 1178 31.51 11.12 10.77
N GLU A 1179 30.94 11.94 9.89
CA GLU A 1179 31.50 13.25 9.54
C GLU A 1179 31.51 14.24 10.72
N ILE A 1180 30.66 14.04 11.73
CA ILE A 1180 30.59 14.93 12.91
C ILE A 1180 31.84 14.82 13.78
N ILE A 1181 32.41 13.61 13.85
CA ILE A 1181 33.54 13.26 14.74
C ILE A 1181 34.89 13.30 14.01
N ASN A 1182 34.89 13.32 12.67
CA ASN A 1182 36.11 13.36 11.88
C ASN A 1182 36.71 14.78 11.82
N LYS A 1183 37.89 14.96 12.43
CA LYS A 1183 38.65 16.22 12.44
C LYS A 1183 39.22 16.65 11.08
N SER A 1184 39.10 15.83 10.05
CA SER A 1184 39.70 16.04 8.72
C SER A 1184 38.94 17.00 7.79
N ASN A 1185 37.79 17.53 8.21
CA ASN A 1185 36.99 18.52 7.46
C ASN A 1185 36.90 19.90 8.16
N LEU A 1186 37.91 20.26 8.95
CA LEU A 1186 38.14 21.64 9.43
C LEU A 1186 39.41 22.21 8.81
#